data_AF-A0A250J711-F1
#
_entry.id   AF-A0A250J711-F1
#
_cell.length_a   1.000
_cell.length_b   1.000
_cell.length_c   1.000
_cell.angle_alpha   90.00
_cell.angle_beta   90.00
_cell.angle_gamma   90.00
#
_symmetry.space_group_name_H-M   'P 1'
#
loop_
_entity.id
_entity.type
_entity.pdbx_description
1 polymer ?
#
loop_
_entity_poly.entity_id
_entity_poly.type
_entity_poly.pdbx_seq_one_letter_code
_entity_poly.pdbx_strand_id
1 'polypeptide(L)'
;MGKTFHDDLRLELSLTAGGSTFSIPGGQIKHLSVQLASYGFTAAVTFWTLLEKQDAPLFTAFQKPDLIEVRVSIAAEDPELTSPPAPLVLKGLVRGRRLVAEEHGTVQGSNRVFRRYTLDFADAAQVLWRQHRPIELHTHFSMKELLEAHKASLKLALDWTELKRKQPMICLALGADEPGVSFYDYVCWYVDAHQGVFSYDSQKNEYLFADSKPSSGQAAPLGPLRIHRTRVLLPPPIRHGARVLNAVAQGPTTTPIDQPQAVQGTFHDVLVRTPLANRADEREKLEKTRLKLHQRQLQVAFKRYPTVDVFPGALLRLEGSLWPASLTGLGEDMRVAELDFEAHAEGAGPYEQQQDLQAPYAVRMSLRLESTSETAVSLPAYRVPRYPIHVEGLVHSPGGEPEDRRYLIVEDEKTSITDFRMTVPLWNKTVSVPAEPTHVPGQFFFPPYKRTRVLVALHHERAELLRFLAWKEGVRTPQSGQGDQILLGESKSSQTALTHDFQEDKPVWRMLRTSGGDTQVIRMREGNLFIQVKETGASKTPTPTYDVTPQVEAAKGDLSASVGDSLGQTSAAFQGAMSASRAKMQSAQAAMKTAMKAARAEVGAKVAKAKSGMKSASSKLSQGSGQLSAASESAKASLKKLR
;
A
#
# COMPACT_ATOMS: atom_id res chain seq x y z
N MET A 1 -14.65 -10.10 -22.72
CA MET A 1 -16.11 -10.01 -22.54
C MET A 1 -16.74 -11.37 -22.82
N GLY A 2 -17.43 -11.93 -21.84
CA GLY A 2 -18.05 -13.27 -21.90
C GLY A 2 -19.33 -13.33 -22.72
N LYS A 3 -19.76 -14.55 -23.04
CA LYS A 3 -21.07 -14.85 -23.63
C LYS A 3 -22.14 -14.67 -22.55
N THR A 4 -23.27 -14.07 -22.91
CA THR A 4 -24.44 -14.01 -22.02
C THR A 4 -25.07 -15.40 -21.88
N PHE A 5 -25.38 -15.80 -20.66
CA PHE A 5 -26.12 -17.03 -20.35
C PHE A 5 -27.28 -16.73 -19.41
N HIS A 6 -28.20 -17.68 -19.28
CA HIS A 6 -29.41 -17.55 -18.47
C HIS A 6 -29.31 -18.54 -17.32
N ASP A 7 -29.37 -18.05 -16.08
CA ASP A 7 -29.37 -18.87 -14.87
C ASP A 7 -30.32 -18.22 -13.86
N ASP A 8 -30.92 -19.06 -13.02
CA ASP A 8 -31.71 -18.59 -11.88
C ASP A 8 -30.77 -18.21 -10.73
N LEU A 9 -30.82 -16.93 -10.35
CA LEU A 9 -29.99 -16.39 -9.28
C LEU A 9 -30.83 -16.07 -8.06
N ARG A 10 -30.28 -16.38 -6.89
CA ARG A 10 -30.73 -15.89 -5.61
C ARG A 10 -29.86 -14.70 -5.21
N LEU A 11 -30.39 -13.51 -5.48
CA LEU A 11 -29.77 -12.25 -5.08
C LEU A 11 -30.41 -11.77 -3.77
N GLU A 12 -29.60 -11.41 -2.79
CA GLU A 12 -30.09 -10.82 -1.54
C GLU A 12 -29.43 -9.46 -1.35
N LEU A 13 -30.23 -8.39 -1.34
CA LEU A 13 -29.76 -7.03 -1.12
C LEU A 13 -30.26 -6.52 0.23
N SER A 14 -29.35 -5.98 1.04
CA SER A 14 -29.70 -5.26 2.27
C SER A 14 -29.06 -3.88 2.26
N LEU A 15 -29.84 -2.88 2.62
CA LEU A 15 -29.41 -1.48 2.73
C LEU A 15 -29.52 -1.03 4.19
N THR A 16 -28.43 -0.51 4.74
CA THR A 16 -28.46 0.10 6.09
C THR A 16 -28.32 1.60 5.93
N ALA A 17 -29.34 2.35 6.37
CA ALA A 17 -29.36 3.81 6.31
C ALA A 17 -30.10 4.40 7.52
N GLY A 18 -29.55 5.44 8.15
CA GLY A 18 -30.17 6.09 9.31
C GLY A 18 -30.44 5.15 10.49
N GLY A 19 -29.57 4.15 10.70
CA GLY A 19 -29.72 3.13 11.75
C GLY A 19 -30.75 2.03 11.47
N SER A 20 -31.45 2.09 10.33
CA SER A 20 -32.42 1.07 9.91
C SER A 20 -31.85 0.19 8.81
N THR A 21 -32.19 -1.11 8.80
CA THR A 21 -31.84 -2.04 7.72
C THR A 21 -33.07 -2.38 6.90
N PHE A 22 -32.96 -2.28 5.58
CA PHE A 22 -34.00 -2.57 4.60
C PHE A 22 -33.57 -3.78 3.76
N SER A 23 -34.39 -4.82 3.72
CA SER A 23 -34.14 -6.01 2.89
C SER A 23 -34.92 -5.89 1.57
N ILE A 24 -34.23 -6.09 0.46
CA ILE A 24 -34.79 -6.04 -0.89
C ILE A 24 -34.76 -7.46 -1.47
N PRO A 25 -35.93 -8.06 -1.77
CA PRO A 25 -36.02 -9.37 -2.41
C PRO A 25 -35.26 -9.45 -3.74
N GLY A 26 -34.75 -10.65 -4.06
CA GLY A 26 -33.97 -10.88 -5.26
C GLY A 26 -34.69 -10.53 -6.56
N GLY A 27 -35.98 -10.84 -6.68
CA GLY A 27 -36.77 -10.54 -7.88
C GLY A 27 -37.06 -9.04 -8.09
N GLN A 28 -36.86 -8.20 -7.08
CA GLN A 28 -36.92 -6.74 -7.20
C GLN A 28 -35.67 -6.15 -7.84
N ILE A 29 -34.53 -6.86 -7.79
CA ILE A 29 -33.27 -6.42 -8.38
C ILE A 29 -33.34 -6.62 -9.89
N LYS A 30 -33.12 -5.56 -10.65
CA LYS A 30 -33.21 -5.58 -12.13
C LYS A 30 -31.85 -5.57 -12.81
N HIS A 31 -30.85 -5.00 -12.14
CA HIS A 31 -29.48 -4.97 -12.64
C HIS A 31 -28.49 -5.03 -11.48
N LEU A 32 -27.45 -5.83 -11.65
CA LEU A 32 -26.29 -5.89 -10.77
C LEU A 32 -25.02 -5.99 -11.61
N SER A 33 -24.09 -5.08 -11.40
CA SER A 33 -22.76 -5.08 -12.01
C SER A 33 -21.71 -5.05 -10.90
N VAL A 34 -20.71 -5.91 -10.99
CA VAL A 34 -19.63 -6.04 -10.01
C VAL A 34 -18.30 -6.19 -10.74
N GLN A 35 -17.34 -5.36 -10.35
CA GLN A 35 -15.92 -5.53 -10.65
C GLN A 35 -15.19 -5.72 -9.33
N LEU A 36 -14.74 -6.94 -9.07
CA LEU A 36 -14.11 -7.34 -7.84
C LEU A 36 -12.67 -7.76 -8.14
N ALA A 37 -11.70 -7.02 -7.62
CA ALA A 37 -10.28 -7.26 -7.77
C ALA A 37 -9.66 -7.71 -6.44
N SER A 38 -8.41 -8.17 -6.47
CA SER A 38 -7.70 -8.60 -5.27
C SER A 38 -7.57 -7.51 -4.21
N TYR A 39 -7.70 -6.22 -4.55
CA TYR A 39 -7.51 -5.07 -3.67
C TYR A 39 -8.81 -4.35 -3.27
N GLY A 40 -9.98 -4.81 -3.75
CA GLY A 40 -11.26 -4.15 -3.48
C GLY A 40 -12.28 -4.35 -4.61
N PHE A 41 -13.39 -3.62 -4.56
CA PHE A 41 -14.44 -3.71 -5.59
C PHE A 41 -15.18 -2.40 -5.84
N THR A 42 -15.79 -2.34 -7.02
CA THR A 42 -16.83 -1.38 -7.35
C THR A 42 -18.04 -2.12 -7.91
N ALA A 43 -19.23 -1.68 -7.55
CA ALA A 43 -20.47 -2.31 -7.96
C ALA A 43 -21.58 -1.29 -8.17
N ALA A 44 -22.57 -1.67 -8.98
CA ALA A 44 -23.79 -0.92 -9.20
C ALA A 44 -24.98 -1.86 -9.09
N VAL A 45 -26.04 -1.42 -8.42
CA VAL A 45 -27.28 -2.18 -8.28
C VAL A 45 -28.49 -1.30 -8.60
N THR A 46 -29.44 -1.84 -9.35
CA THR A 46 -30.73 -1.19 -9.61
C THR A 46 -31.87 -2.13 -9.22
N PHE A 47 -32.84 -1.61 -8.49
CA PHE A 47 -34.02 -2.37 -8.07
C PHE A 47 -35.28 -1.50 -8.04
N TRP A 48 -36.44 -2.14 -8.18
CA TRP A 48 -37.75 -1.52 -7.99
C TRP A 48 -38.30 -1.91 -6.64
N THR A 49 -38.86 -0.96 -5.90
CA THR A 49 -39.75 -1.29 -4.80
C THR A 49 -41.21 -1.23 -5.24
N LEU A 50 -42.02 -2.06 -4.60
CA LEU A 50 -43.47 -2.12 -4.73
C LEU A 50 -44.12 -0.75 -4.48
N LEU A 51 -45.42 -0.70 -4.77
CA LEU A 51 -46.31 0.42 -4.54
C LEU A 51 -46.20 1.02 -3.11
N GLU A 52 -45.30 1.98 -2.92
CA GLU A 52 -44.98 2.57 -1.62
C GLU A 52 -45.71 3.90 -1.42
N LYS A 53 -45.98 4.23 -0.15
CA LYS A 53 -46.43 5.58 0.22
C LYS A 53 -45.30 6.59 0.06
N GLN A 54 -45.63 7.89 0.00
CA GLN A 54 -44.63 8.96 -0.04
C GLN A 54 -43.81 9.12 1.24
N ASP A 55 -44.26 8.59 2.36
CA ASP A 55 -43.57 8.60 3.66
C ASP A 55 -42.87 7.27 3.97
N ALA A 56 -42.72 6.38 2.97
CA ALA A 56 -42.12 5.07 3.16
C ALA A 56 -40.72 5.18 3.81
N PRO A 57 -40.38 4.33 4.80
CA PRO A 57 -39.13 4.45 5.55
C PRO A 57 -37.87 4.43 4.68
N LEU A 58 -37.79 3.54 3.69
CA LEU A 58 -36.65 3.47 2.77
C LEU A 58 -36.51 4.75 1.96
N PHE A 59 -37.60 5.25 1.36
CA PHE A 59 -37.59 6.50 0.60
C PHE A 59 -37.18 7.69 1.46
N THR A 60 -37.67 7.77 2.70
CA THR A 60 -37.29 8.82 3.66
C THR A 60 -35.81 8.74 4.03
N ALA A 61 -35.29 7.54 4.31
CA ALA A 61 -33.88 7.35 4.63
C ALA A 61 -32.97 7.66 3.43
N PHE A 62 -33.38 7.29 2.22
CA PHE A 62 -32.63 7.50 0.98
C PHE A 62 -32.49 8.98 0.59
N GLN A 63 -33.36 9.86 1.07
CA GLN A 63 -33.25 11.31 0.81
C GLN A 63 -32.21 11.99 1.70
N LYS A 64 -31.90 11.43 2.87
CA LYS A 64 -30.97 12.03 3.83
C LYS A 64 -29.52 11.87 3.37
N PRO A 65 -28.61 12.79 3.72
CA PRO A 65 -27.19 12.69 3.36
C PRO A 65 -26.41 11.64 4.17
N ASP A 66 -27.10 10.85 4.99
CA ASP A 66 -26.49 9.80 5.82
C ASP A 66 -25.78 8.75 4.97
N LEU A 67 -24.71 8.18 5.52
CA LEU A 67 -23.99 7.07 4.90
C LEU A 67 -24.93 5.86 4.72
N ILE A 68 -24.92 5.29 3.52
CA ILE A 68 -25.69 4.08 3.20
C ILE A 68 -24.71 2.92 3.03
N GLU A 69 -24.88 1.88 3.83
CA GLU A 69 -24.17 0.62 3.68
C GLU A 69 -24.97 -0.34 2.80
N VAL A 70 -24.28 -1.08 1.94
CA VAL A 70 -24.86 -2.04 1.01
C VAL A 70 -24.26 -3.41 1.31
N ARG A 71 -25.12 -4.42 1.49
CA ARG A 71 -24.73 -5.83 1.46
C ARG A 71 -25.45 -6.51 0.30
N VAL A 72 -24.68 -7.10 -0.61
CA VAL A 72 -25.22 -7.95 -1.69
C VAL A 72 -24.66 -9.36 -1.53
N SER A 73 -25.53 -10.36 -1.63
CA SER A 73 -25.18 -11.77 -1.71
C SER A 73 -25.64 -12.34 -3.05
N ILE A 74 -24.75 -13.00 -3.78
CA ILE A 74 -25.03 -13.62 -5.08
C ILE A 74 -24.83 -15.13 -4.94
N ALA A 75 -25.88 -15.90 -5.19
CA ALA A 75 -25.81 -17.34 -5.32
C ALA A 75 -26.57 -17.78 -6.58
N ALA A 76 -26.11 -18.85 -7.21
CA ALA A 76 -26.91 -19.57 -8.19
C ALA A 76 -27.40 -20.86 -7.53
N GLU A 77 -28.67 -21.18 -7.75
CA GLU A 77 -29.17 -22.49 -7.37
C GLU A 77 -28.96 -23.44 -8.52
N ASP A 78 -28.26 -24.54 -8.24
CA ASP A 78 -28.07 -25.61 -9.20
C ASP A 78 -28.55 -26.92 -8.58
N PRO A 79 -29.69 -27.46 -9.02
CA PRO A 79 -30.25 -28.68 -8.45
C PRO A 79 -29.37 -29.91 -8.71
N GLU A 80 -28.40 -29.84 -9.64
CA GLU A 80 -27.47 -30.93 -9.93
C GLU A 80 -26.30 -30.98 -8.92
N LEU A 81 -26.12 -29.94 -8.09
CA LEU A 81 -25.03 -29.86 -7.10
C LEU A 81 -25.50 -30.31 -5.71
N THR A 82 -24.90 -31.39 -5.20
CA THR A 82 -25.10 -31.82 -3.79
C THR A 82 -24.48 -30.85 -2.77
N SER A 83 -23.56 -29.99 -3.20
CA SER A 83 -22.93 -28.97 -2.35
C SER A 83 -22.62 -27.74 -3.21
N PRO A 84 -23.51 -26.72 -3.22
CA PRO A 84 -23.30 -25.50 -4.00
C PRO A 84 -22.12 -24.69 -3.44
N PRO A 85 -21.47 -23.85 -4.28
CA PRO A 85 -20.43 -22.95 -3.82
C PRO A 85 -20.96 -21.92 -2.82
N ALA A 86 -20.06 -21.35 -2.02
CA ALA A 86 -20.44 -20.30 -1.08
C ALA A 86 -20.97 -19.07 -1.84
N PRO A 87 -22.01 -18.39 -1.34
CA PRO A 87 -22.48 -17.15 -1.96
C PRO A 87 -21.36 -16.11 -2.04
N LEU A 88 -21.31 -15.36 -3.14
CA LEU A 88 -20.44 -14.20 -3.24
C LEU A 88 -21.05 -13.06 -2.45
N VAL A 89 -20.41 -12.70 -1.33
CA VAL A 89 -20.88 -11.60 -0.46
C VAL A 89 -20.01 -10.37 -0.68
N LEU A 90 -20.68 -9.23 -0.88
CA LEU A 90 -20.08 -7.91 -1.00
C LEU A 90 -20.67 -6.99 0.06
N LYS A 91 -19.80 -6.28 0.80
CA LYS A 91 -20.19 -5.26 1.77
C LYS A 91 -19.46 -3.97 1.45
N GLY A 92 -20.21 -2.91 1.17
CA GLY A 92 -19.65 -1.65 0.71
C GLY A 92 -20.46 -0.45 1.13
N LEU A 93 -19.99 0.72 0.73
CA LEU A 93 -20.59 2.02 1.01
C LEU A 93 -21.03 2.67 -0.31
N VAL A 94 -22.20 3.31 -0.29
CA VAL A 94 -22.73 4.06 -1.44
C VAL A 94 -21.84 5.27 -1.74
N ARG A 95 -21.48 5.44 -3.01
CA ARG A 95 -20.78 6.62 -3.55
C ARG A 95 -21.66 7.48 -4.47
N GLY A 96 -22.68 6.87 -5.07
CA GLY A 96 -23.60 7.53 -5.99
C GLY A 96 -24.97 6.91 -5.85
N ARG A 97 -26.02 7.75 -5.92
CA ARG A 97 -27.39 7.28 -5.80
C ARG A 97 -28.31 8.05 -6.71
N ARG A 98 -29.30 7.35 -7.27
CA ARG A 98 -30.34 7.92 -8.11
C ARG A 98 -31.68 7.29 -7.77
N LEU A 99 -32.71 8.11 -7.82
CA LEU A 99 -34.09 7.70 -7.62
C LEU A 99 -34.94 8.15 -8.80
N VAL A 100 -35.79 7.27 -9.31
CA VAL A 100 -36.86 7.60 -10.27
C VAL A 100 -38.17 7.09 -9.68
N ALA A 101 -39.22 7.90 -9.74
CA ALA A 101 -40.52 7.58 -9.19
C ALA A 101 -41.58 7.64 -10.30
N GLU A 102 -42.46 6.64 -10.35
CA GLU A 102 -43.58 6.56 -11.29
C GLU A 102 -44.89 6.48 -10.49
N GLU A 103 -45.74 7.49 -10.64
CA GLU A 103 -47.01 7.56 -9.93
C GLU A 103 -47.96 6.45 -10.39
N HIS A 104 -48.63 5.82 -9.43
CA HIS A 104 -49.56 4.74 -9.66
C HIS A 104 -50.80 4.94 -8.79
N GLY A 105 -51.64 5.88 -9.22
CA GLY A 105 -52.94 6.17 -8.61
C GLY A 105 -52.89 6.56 -7.12
N THR A 106 -54.07 6.59 -6.52
CA THR A 106 -54.26 6.88 -5.10
C THR A 106 -55.00 5.74 -4.43
N VAL A 107 -54.55 5.32 -3.24
CA VAL A 107 -55.21 4.30 -2.43
C VAL A 107 -55.41 4.87 -1.03
N GLN A 108 -56.68 4.91 -0.58
CA GLN A 108 -57.06 5.48 0.73
C GLN A 108 -56.53 6.93 0.93
N GLY A 109 -56.63 7.77 -0.11
CA GLY A 109 -56.24 9.18 -0.06
C GLY A 109 -54.73 9.45 -0.06
N SER A 110 -53.88 8.41 -0.17
CA SER A 110 -52.43 8.56 -0.29
C SER A 110 -51.95 8.23 -1.71
N ASN A 111 -51.11 9.08 -2.30
CA ASN A 111 -50.44 8.79 -3.57
C ASN A 111 -49.50 7.60 -3.40
N ARG A 112 -49.59 6.70 -4.35
CA ARG A 112 -48.85 5.45 -4.38
C ARG A 112 -47.93 5.46 -5.59
N VAL A 113 -46.67 5.05 -5.40
CA VAL A 113 -45.61 5.28 -6.38
C VAL A 113 -44.71 4.05 -6.46
N PHE A 114 -44.35 3.62 -7.67
CA PHE A 114 -43.25 2.68 -7.89
C PHE A 114 -41.93 3.46 -7.90
N ARG A 115 -40.93 2.95 -7.19
CA ARG A 115 -39.63 3.63 -7.08
C ARG A 115 -38.51 2.75 -7.59
N ARG A 116 -37.75 3.27 -8.55
CA ARG A 116 -36.51 2.68 -9.02
C ARG A 116 -35.33 3.33 -8.34
N TYR A 117 -34.61 2.55 -7.56
CA TYR A 117 -33.39 2.97 -6.88
C TYR A 117 -32.20 2.44 -7.67
N THR A 118 -31.22 3.31 -7.93
CA THR A 118 -29.91 2.93 -8.48
C THR A 118 -28.84 3.39 -7.52
N LEU A 119 -27.94 2.48 -7.16
CA LEU A 119 -26.85 2.71 -6.24
C LEU A 119 -25.53 2.30 -6.87
N ASP A 120 -24.57 3.22 -6.91
CA ASP A 120 -23.17 2.93 -7.13
C ASP A 120 -22.49 2.82 -5.76
N PHE A 121 -21.80 1.72 -5.50
CA PHE A 121 -21.15 1.45 -4.22
C PHE A 121 -19.80 0.76 -4.42
N ALA A 122 -18.96 0.78 -3.39
CA ALA A 122 -17.64 0.19 -3.42
C ALA A 122 -17.20 -0.23 -2.03
N ASP A 123 -16.08 -0.94 -1.95
CA ASP A 123 -15.45 -1.27 -0.67
C ASP A 123 -15.14 0.01 0.16
N ALA A 124 -15.15 -0.14 1.48
CA ALA A 124 -15.04 0.98 2.40
C ALA A 124 -13.71 1.76 2.27
N ALA A 125 -12.60 1.10 1.93
CA ALA A 125 -11.31 1.77 1.74
C ALA A 125 -11.38 2.74 0.56
N GLN A 126 -11.91 2.29 -0.58
CA GLN A 126 -12.07 3.17 -1.73
C GLN A 126 -13.01 4.35 -1.45
N VAL A 127 -14.09 4.16 -0.68
CA VAL A 127 -15.05 5.24 -0.43
C VAL A 127 -14.52 6.26 0.59
N LEU A 128 -13.98 5.78 1.70
CA LEU A 128 -13.55 6.64 2.81
C LEU A 128 -12.14 7.22 2.58
N TRP A 129 -11.16 6.37 2.26
CA TRP A 129 -9.76 6.82 2.14
C TRP A 129 -9.50 7.67 0.89
N ARG A 130 -10.35 7.63 -0.15
CA ARG A 130 -10.23 8.53 -1.31
C ARG A 130 -10.70 9.96 -1.01
N GLN A 131 -11.54 10.13 0.01
CA GLN A 131 -12.00 11.43 0.46
C GLN A 131 -11.07 12.01 1.55
N HIS A 132 -10.30 11.15 2.21
CA HIS A 132 -9.41 11.52 3.30
C HIS A 132 -8.06 12.08 2.82
N ARG A 133 -7.68 13.27 3.29
CA ARG A 133 -6.47 14.02 2.89
C ARG A 133 -5.79 14.68 4.10
N PRO A 134 -5.15 13.90 4.99
CA PRO A 134 -4.48 14.43 6.16
C PRO A 134 -3.12 15.08 5.84
N ILE A 135 -2.86 16.23 6.45
CA ILE A 135 -1.53 16.85 6.50
C ILE A 135 -1.01 16.78 7.95
N GLU A 136 -0.13 15.82 8.21
CA GLU A 136 0.27 15.42 9.56
C GLU A 136 1.76 15.14 9.66
N LEU A 137 2.31 15.30 10.86
CA LEU A 137 3.69 14.94 11.17
C LEU A 137 3.70 14.03 12.39
N HIS A 138 4.19 12.81 12.20
CA HIS A 138 4.40 11.82 13.25
C HIS A 138 5.89 11.59 13.46
N THR A 139 6.30 11.31 14.70
CA THR A 139 7.71 11.07 15.08
C THR A 139 7.80 9.79 15.91
N HIS A 140 8.82 8.97 15.69
CA HIS A 140 8.95 7.62 16.30
C HIS A 140 7.69 6.76 16.14
N PHE A 141 7.16 6.78 14.92
CA PHE A 141 5.88 6.21 14.56
C PHE A 141 6.06 5.16 13.46
N SER A 142 5.25 4.11 13.51
CA SER A 142 5.24 3.04 12.52
C SER A 142 4.08 3.18 11.56
N MET A 143 4.23 2.59 10.37
CA MET A 143 3.15 2.57 9.39
C MET A 143 1.95 1.73 9.83
N LYS A 144 2.16 0.75 10.71
CA LYS A 144 1.10 0.04 11.41
C LYS A 144 0.26 0.99 12.27
N GLU A 145 0.90 1.77 13.13
CA GLU A 145 0.21 2.74 13.98
C GLU A 145 -0.54 3.79 13.14
N LEU A 146 0.05 4.19 12.00
CA LEU A 146 -0.59 5.13 11.06
C LEU A 146 -1.85 4.56 10.41
N LEU A 147 -1.79 3.32 9.90
CA LEU A 147 -2.95 2.66 9.30
C LEU A 147 -4.05 2.46 10.33
N GLU A 148 -3.70 2.09 11.57
CA GLU A 148 -4.66 1.96 12.67
C GLU A 148 -5.33 3.29 13.04
N ALA A 149 -4.58 4.39 13.04
CA ALA A 149 -5.11 5.73 13.31
C ALA A 149 -6.10 6.18 12.23
N HIS A 150 -5.87 5.78 10.97
CA HIS A 150 -6.65 6.23 9.80
C HIS A 150 -7.61 5.17 9.24
N LYS A 151 -7.81 4.03 9.93
CA LYS A 151 -8.66 2.93 9.43
C LYS A 151 -10.15 3.21 9.40
N ALA A 152 -10.64 4.21 10.14
CA ALA A 152 -12.08 4.42 10.36
C ALA A 152 -12.79 3.12 10.81
N SER A 153 -13.77 2.61 10.04
CA SER A 153 -14.52 1.38 10.32
C SER A 153 -13.94 0.12 9.64
N LEU A 154 -12.80 0.23 8.95
CA LEU A 154 -12.20 -0.88 8.22
C LEU A 154 -11.61 -1.93 9.17
N LYS A 155 -11.69 -3.20 8.75
CA LYS A 155 -10.97 -4.32 9.38
C LYS A 155 -9.65 -4.53 8.66
N LEU A 156 -8.54 -4.40 9.38
CA LEU A 156 -7.20 -4.53 8.85
C LEU A 156 -6.46 -5.69 9.51
N ALA A 157 -5.93 -6.60 8.69
CA ALA A 157 -4.94 -7.60 9.07
C ALA A 157 -3.55 -7.09 8.65
N LEU A 158 -2.74 -6.67 9.62
CA LEU A 158 -1.44 -6.02 9.40
C LEU A 158 -0.27 -7.01 9.64
N ASP A 159 -0.16 -8.02 8.77
CA ASP A 159 0.89 -9.06 8.82
C ASP A 159 2.02 -8.79 7.83
N TRP A 160 2.52 -7.56 7.87
CA TRP A 160 3.66 -7.13 7.07
C TRP A 160 4.74 -6.59 7.99
N THR A 161 5.93 -7.19 7.95
CA THR A 161 7.08 -6.81 8.77
C THR A 161 7.41 -5.32 8.65
N GLU A 162 7.43 -4.78 7.44
CA GLU A 162 7.81 -3.39 7.18
C GLU A 162 6.92 -2.39 7.94
N LEU A 163 5.63 -2.70 8.09
CA LEU A 163 4.71 -1.81 8.80
C LEU A 163 5.03 -1.65 10.28
N LYS A 164 5.75 -2.61 10.88
CA LYS A 164 6.07 -2.61 12.32
C LYS A 164 7.31 -1.79 12.63
N ARG A 165 8.11 -1.43 11.62
CA ARG A 165 9.31 -0.61 11.78
C ARG A 165 8.89 0.80 12.22
N LYS A 166 9.48 1.27 13.32
CA LYS A 166 9.34 2.67 13.73
C LYS A 166 10.27 3.53 12.89
N GLN A 167 9.73 4.59 12.31
CA GLN A 167 10.49 5.60 11.59
C GLN A 167 10.75 6.80 12.50
N PRO A 168 11.90 7.47 12.37
CA PRO A 168 12.17 8.72 13.09
C PRO A 168 11.08 9.76 12.85
N MET A 169 10.60 9.85 11.61
CA MET A 169 9.43 10.64 11.25
C MET A 169 8.62 10.00 10.13
N ILE A 170 7.31 10.27 10.13
CA ILE A 170 6.40 10.06 9.01
C ILE A 170 5.65 11.37 8.79
N CYS A 171 5.93 12.03 7.67
CA CYS A 171 5.14 13.17 7.20
C CYS A 171 4.07 12.67 6.22
N LEU A 172 2.82 13.04 6.47
CA LEU A 172 1.72 12.97 5.52
C LEU A 172 1.51 14.36 4.95
N ALA A 173 1.70 14.51 3.65
CA ALA A 173 1.48 15.76 2.91
C ALA A 173 0.22 15.69 2.02
N LEU A 174 -0.78 14.93 2.43
CA LEU A 174 -1.87 14.52 1.55
C LEU A 174 -2.88 15.66 1.44
N GLY A 175 -2.94 16.30 0.26
CA GLY A 175 -3.80 17.47 0.01
C GLY A 175 -3.07 18.82 0.06
N ALA A 176 -1.74 18.84 0.20
CA ALA A 176 -0.95 20.06 0.06
C ALA A 176 -0.79 20.51 -1.40
N ASP A 177 -1.07 19.62 -2.35
CA ASP A 177 -0.89 19.76 -3.79
C ASP A 177 -2.21 19.59 -4.56
N GLU A 178 -2.31 20.16 -5.76
CA GLU A 178 -3.46 20.00 -6.67
C GLU A 178 -3.03 19.22 -7.94
N PRO A 179 -3.74 18.15 -8.36
CA PRO A 179 -4.96 17.62 -7.74
C PRO A 179 -4.63 16.66 -6.59
N GLY A 180 -5.15 16.96 -5.40
CA GLY A 180 -4.66 16.41 -4.13
C GLY A 180 -4.73 14.88 -3.98
N VAL A 181 -3.60 14.32 -3.56
CA VAL A 181 -3.40 12.89 -3.29
C VAL A 181 -4.20 12.48 -2.05
N SER A 182 -4.95 11.38 -2.13
CA SER A 182 -5.75 10.89 -1.01
C SER A 182 -4.96 9.90 -0.14
N PHE A 183 -5.49 9.58 1.04
CA PHE A 183 -4.93 8.51 1.88
C PHE A 183 -4.92 7.16 1.17
N TYR A 184 -5.95 6.86 0.36
CA TYR A 184 -5.97 5.64 -0.47
C TYR A 184 -4.79 5.57 -1.45
N ASP A 185 -4.51 6.68 -2.15
CA ASP A 185 -3.39 6.76 -3.09
C ASP A 185 -2.04 6.61 -2.37
N TYR A 186 -1.90 7.24 -1.20
CA TYR A 186 -0.73 7.11 -0.33
C TYR A 186 -0.50 5.66 0.12
N VAL A 187 -1.55 4.94 0.53
CA VAL A 187 -1.46 3.52 0.90
C VAL A 187 -1.00 2.68 -0.28
N CYS A 188 -1.59 2.88 -1.46
CA CYS A 188 -1.19 2.15 -2.67
C CYS A 188 0.26 2.44 -3.05
N TRP A 189 0.66 3.72 -2.99
CA TRP A 189 2.05 4.14 -3.21
C TRP A 189 3.01 3.50 -2.21
N TYR A 190 2.68 3.51 -0.92
CA TYR A 190 3.54 2.94 0.11
C TYR A 190 3.74 1.43 -0.11
N VAL A 191 2.66 0.72 -0.44
CA VAL A 191 2.69 -0.71 -0.77
C VAL A 191 3.56 -0.99 -2.00
N ASP A 192 3.41 -0.23 -3.07
CA ASP A 192 4.27 -0.37 -4.27
C ASP A 192 5.75 -0.07 -3.98
N ALA A 193 6.00 1.06 -3.31
CA ALA A 193 7.33 1.55 -2.99
C ALA A 193 8.12 0.59 -2.11
N HIS A 194 7.44 -0.17 -1.24
CA HIS A 194 8.06 -1.12 -0.32
C HIS A 194 7.81 -2.59 -0.66
N GLN A 195 7.24 -2.88 -1.85
CA GLN A 195 6.98 -4.25 -2.33
C GLN A 195 6.08 -5.10 -1.41
N GLY A 196 5.09 -4.47 -0.79
CA GLY A 196 4.09 -5.16 0.01
C GLY A 196 2.94 -5.74 -0.82
N VAL A 197 2.04 -6.44 -0.14
CA VAL A 197 0.76 -6.90 -0.67
C VAL A 197 -0.36 -6.17 0.03
N PHE A 198 -1.27 -5.58 -0.74
CA PHE A 198 -2.55 -5.06 -0.27
C PHE A 198 -3.68 -5.85 -0.95
N SER A 199 -4.47 -6.57 -0.16
CA SER A 199 -5.58 -7.37 -0.68
C SER A 199 -6.84 -7.26 0.16
N TYR A 200 -8.00 -7.54 -0.44
CA TYR A 200 -9.32 -7.49 0.18
C TYR A 200 -10.01 -8.85 0.07
N ASP A 201 -10.46 -9.37 1.21
CA ASP A 201 -11.30 -10.57 1.31
C ASP A 201 -12.76 -10.13 1.45
N SER A 202 -13.54 -10.32 0.39
CA SER A 202 -14.95 -9.90 0.36
C SER A 202 -15.85 -10.73 1.29
N GLN A 203 -15.47 -11.98 1.55
CA GLN A 203 -16.22 -12.89 2.42
C GLN A 203 -16.09 -12.46 3.88
N LYS A 204 -14.88 -12.08 4.30
CA LYS A 204 -14.61 -11.57 5.66
C LYS A 204 -14.87 -10.08 5.81
N ASN A 205 -14.94 -9.35 4.71
CA ASN A 205 -14.92 -7.89 4.64
C ASN A 205 -13.71 -7.32 5.40
N GLU A 206 -12.52 -7.79 5.03
CA GLU A 206 -11.25 -7.50 5.70
C GLU A 206 -10.15 -7.23 4.67
N TYR A 207 -9.27 -6.27 4.99
CA TYR A 207 -8.09 -5.97 4.19
C TYR A 207 -6.84 -6.59 4.81
N LEU A 208 -5.99 -7.18 3.99
CA LEU A 208 -4.72 -7.76 4.38
C LEU A 208 -3.57 -6.93 3.83
N PHE A 209 -2.65 -6.58 4.72
CA PHE A 209 -1.31 -6.12 4.39
C PHE A 209 -0.31 -7.22 4.74
N ALA A 210 0.48 -7.66 3.75
CA ALA A 210 1.40 -8.78 3.95
C ALA A 210 2.71 -8.63 3.17
N ASP A 211 3.76 -9.33 3.61
CA ASP A 211 5.05 -9.44 2.91
C ASP A 211 4.95 -10.17 1.55
N SER A 212 3.98 -11.07 1.40
CA SER A 212 3.84 -11.88 0.18
C SER A 212 2.42 -12.35 -0.01
N LYS A 213 2.09 -12.70 -1.26
CA LYS A 213 0.75 -13.16 -1.63
C LYS A 213 0.41 -14.49 -0.92
N PRO A 214 -0.83 -14.68 -0.43
CA PRO A 214 -1.22 -15.92 0.23
C PRO A 214 -1.02 -17.15 -0.66
N SER A 215 -0.28 -18.15 -0.18
CA SER A 215 0.06 -19.37 -0.96
C SER A 215 -0.51 -20.66 -0.37
N SER A 216 -1.22 -20.58 0.76
CA SER A 216 -1.90 -21.71 1.41
C SER A 216 -3.32 -21.90 0.89
N GLY A 217 -3.79 -23.15 0.87
CA GLY A 217 -5.14 -23.52 0.46
C GLY A 217 -5.17 -24.69 -0.51
N GLN A 218 -6.33 -25.32 -0.66
CA GLN A 218 -6.57 -26.36 -1.65
C GLN A 218 -7.26 -25.75 -2.86
N ALA A 219 -6.68 -25.94 -4.05
CA ALA A 219 -7.29 -25.48 -5.29
C ALA A 219 -8.52 -26.32 -5.64
N ALA A 220 -9.65 -25.66 -5.89
CA ALA A 220 -10.88 -26.32 -6.32
C ALA A 220 -10.79 -26.71 -7.81
N PRO A 221 -11.27 -27.92 -8.19
CA PRO A 221 -11.22 -28.37 -9.57
C PRO A 221 -12.25 -27.64 -10.43
N LEU A 222 -11.77 -26.89 -11.43
CA LEU A 222 -12.61 -26.18 -12.39
C LEU A 222 -12.68 -26.96 -13.71
N GLY A 223 -13.83 -27.59 -13.96
CA GLY A 223 -14.11 -28.33 -15.20
C GLY A 223 -14.54 -27.43 -16.37
N PRO A 224 -14.41 -27.90 -17.63
CA PRO A 224 -14.69 -27.07 -18.82
C PRO A 224 -16.18 -26.96 -19.16
N LEU A 225 -17.05 -27.79 -18.57
CA LEU A 225 -18.46 -27.90 -18.96
C LEU A 225 -19.24 -26.59 -18.84
N ARG A 226 -18.88 -25.72 -17.89
CA ARG A 226 -19.52 -24.40 -17.66
C ARG A 226 -18.74 -23.23 -18.24
N ILE A 227 -17.62 -23.52 -18.91
CA ILE A 227 -16.75 -22.50 -19.48
C ILE A 227 -17.11 -22.31 -20.94
N HIS A 228 -17.27 -21.04 -21.32
CA HIS A 228 -17.47 -20.65 -22.70
C HIS A 228 -16.14 -20.60 -23.45
N ARG A 229 -15.14 -19.93 -22.84
CA ARG A 229 -13.86 -19.63 -23.48
C ARG A 229 -12.78 -19.37 -22.45
N THR A 230 -11.57 -19.80 -22.77
CA THR A 230 -10.33 -19.40 -22.08
C THR A 230 -9.46 -18.55 -23.02
N ARG A 231 -8.74 -17.57 -22.47
CA ARG A 231 -7.74 -16.78 -23.19
C ARG A 231 -6.46 -16.71 -22.36
N VAL A 232 -5.31 -16.82 -23.01
CA VAL A 232 -4.02 -16.55 -22.37
C VAL A 232 -3.70 -15.07 -22.54
N LEU A 233 -3.45 -14.39 -21.43
CA LEU A 233 -3.01 -13.01 -21.38
C LEU A 233 -1.52 -13.00 -21.07
N LEU A 234 -0.73 -12.43 -21.97
CA LEU A 234 0.70 -12.27 -21.80
C LEU A 234 1.00 -10.84 -21.38
N PRO A 235 1.68 -10.61 -20.25
CA PRO A 235 2.02 -9.27 -19.81
C PRO A 235 3.06 -8.63 -20.73
N PRO A 236 3.06 -7.29 -20.81
CA PRO A 236 4.06 -6.57 -21.60
C PRO A 236 5.47 -6.83 -21.03
N PRO A 237 6.46 -7.09 -21.88
CA PRO A 237 7.83 -7.30 -21.44
C PRO A 237 8.45 -6.00 -20.93
N ILE A 238 9.35 -6.11 -19.96
CA ILE A 238 10.13 -4.98 -19.46
C ILE A 238 11.27 -4.69 -20.43
N ARG A 239 11.31 -3.47 -20.99
CA ARG A 239 12.29 -3.03 -21.99
C ARG A 239 13.36 -2.10 -21.45
N HIS A 240 13.39 -1.86 -20.15
CA HIS A 240 14.37 -1.02 -19.48
C HIS A 240 15.16 -1.84 -18.44
N GLY A 241 16.43 -1.49 -18.24
CA GLY A 241 17.16 -1.82 -17.01
C GLY A 241 16.84 -0.80 -15.92
N ALA A 242 17.30 -1.04 -14.70
CA ALA A 242 17.28 -0.03 -13.64
C ALA A 242 18.70 0.33 -13.21
N ARG A 243 18.91 1.55 -12.70
CA ARG A 243 20.19 1.95 -12.10
C ARG A 243 19.94 2.68 -10.79
N VAL A 244 20.69 2.32 -9.76
CA VAL A 244 20.75 3.08 -8.51
C VAL A 244 21.95 4.01 -8.58
N LEU A 245 21.70 5.32 -8.51
CA LEU A 245 22.72 6.36 -8.55
C LEU A 245 22.87 6.93 -7.15
N ASN A 246 24.05 6.80 -6.53
CA ASN A 246 24.36 7.52 -5.30
C ASN A 246 25.15 8.79 -5.63
N ALA A 247 24.51 9.95 -5.49
CA ALA A 247 25.09 11.24 -5.80
C ALA A 247 25.84 11.89 -4.61
N VAL A 248 26.41 11.07 -3.72
CA VAL A 248 27.29 11.57 -2.66
C VAL A 248 28.66 11.92 -3.24
N ALA A 249 29.11 13.17 -3.05
CA ALA A 249 30.33 13.67 -3.70
C ALA A 249 31.61 12.93 -3.27
N GLN A 250 31.65 12.42 -2.04
CA GLN A 250 32.80 11.72 -1.47
C GLN A 250 33.01 10.31 -2.06
N GLY A 251 32.02 9.78 -2.81
CA GLY A 251 32.08 8.45 -3.38
C GLY A 251 30.86 8.17 -4.24
N PRO A 252 30.71 8.84 -5.39
CA PRO A 252 29.54 8.66 -6.24
C PRO A 252 29.54 7.26 -6.84
N THR A 253 28.38 6.60 -6.86
CA THR A 253 28.25 5.26 -7.43
C THR A 253 27.11 5.18 -8.43
N THR A 254 27.24 4.25 -9.38
CA THR A 254 26.18 3.86 -10.31
C THR A 254 26.13 2.34 -10.33
N THR A 255 25.07 1.79 -9.75
CA THR A 255 24.88 0.34 -9.67
C THR A 255 23.80 -0.10 -10.66
N PRO A 256 24.16 -0.82 -11.75
CA PRO A 256 23.19 -1.33 -12.70
C PRO A 256 22.44 -2.54 -12.11
N ILE A 257 21.16 -2.65 -12.46
CA ILE A 257 20.32 -3.79 -12.14
C ILE A 257 19.90 -4.43 -13.46
N ASP A 258 20.39 -5.64 -13.69
CA ASP A 258 20.19 -6.37 -14.92
C ASP A 258 18.72 -6.77 -15.12
N GLN A 259 18.23 -6.54 -16.33
CA GLN A 259 16.98 -7.09 -16.84
C GLN A 259 17.23 -7.73 -18.20
N PRO A 260 17.18 -9.07 -18.34
CA PRO A 260 17.54 -9.76 -19.58
C PRO A 260 16.76 -9.31 -20.83
N GLN A 261 15.55 -8.80 -20.68
CA GLN A 261 14.73 -8.32 -21.81
C GLN A 261 14.87 -6.81 -22.10
N ALA A 262 15.76 -6.11 -21.39
CA ALA A 262 15.99 -4.69 -21.55
C ALA A 262 16.64 -4.36 -22.90
N VAL A 263 16.24 -3.23 -23.48
CA VAL A 263 16.88 -2.66 -24.67
C VAL A 263 18.05 -1.79 -24.22
N GLN A 264 19.20 -1.97 -24.85
CA GLN A 264 20.41 -1.21 -24.57
C GLN A 264 20.12 0.31 -24.62
N GLY A 265 20.59 1.05 -23.61
CA GLY A 265 20.39 2.51 -23.51
C GLY A 265 19.07 2.94 -22.86
N THR A 266 18.15 2.02 -22.56
CA THR A 266 16.87 2.35 -21.90
C THR A 266 16.95 2.02 -20.41
N PHE A 267 16.88 3.04 -19.56
CA PHE A 267 17.03 2.89 -18.11
C PHE A 267 15.95 3.64 -17.33
N HIS A 268 15.58 3.09 -16.19
CA HIS A 268 14.91 3.82 -15.12
C HIS A 268 15.91 4.06 -13.99
N ASP A 269 16.25 5.33 -13.77
CA ASP A 269 17.21 5.73 -12.76
C ASP A 269 16.54 6.05 -11.44
N VAL A 270 17.19 5.64 -10.37
CA VAL A 270 16.78 5.90 -9.00
C VAL A 270 17.92 6.60 -8.30
N LEU A 271 17.69 7.85 -7.95
CA LEU A 271 18.69 8.71 -7.33
C LEU A 271 18.56 8.66 -5.80
N VAL A 272 19.68 8.39 -5.13
CA VAL A 272 19.86 8.57 -3.70
C VAL A 272 21.05 9.49 -3.44
N ARG A 273 21.05 10.13 -2.27
CA ARG A 273 22.19 10.89 -1.76
C ARG A 273 22.40 10.46 -0.32
N THR A 274 23.40 9.62 -0.09
CA THR A 274 23.73 9.16 1.26
C THR A 274 25.21 8.83 1.39
N PRO A 275 25.85 9.24 2.49
CA PRO A 275 27.21 8.79 2.80
C PRO A 275 27.25 7.34 3.33
N LEU A 276 26.09 6.74 3.62
CA LEU A 276 26.00 5.40 4.19
C LEU A 276 25.87 4.34 3.09
N ALA A 277 26.89 3.49 2.96
CA ALA A 277 26.91 2.42 1.96
C ALA A 277 25.71 1.46 2.12
N ASN A 278 25.35 1.08 3.35
CA ASN A 278 24.24 0.18 3.61
C ASN A 278 22.88 0.72 3.09
N ARG A 279 22.63 2.04 3.13
CA ARG A 279 21.41 2.64 2.58
C ARG A 279 21.39 2.57 1.05
N ALA A 280 22.53 2.69 0.40
CA ALA A 280 22.64 2.49 -1.05
C ALA A 280 22.38 1.01 -1.42
N ASP A 281 22.96 0.07 -0.66
CA ASP A 281 22.74 -1.37 -0.85
C ASP A 281 21.28 -1.79 -0.61
N GLU A 282 20.64 -1.24 0.43
CA GLU A 282 19.22 -1.43 0.70
C GLU A 282 18.37 -0.96 -0.48
N ARG A 283 18.72 0.20 -1.07
CA ARG A 283 18.01 0.69 -2.24
C ARG A 283 18.21 -0.19 -3.46
N GLU A 284 19.42 -0.69 -3.70
CA GLU A 284 19.70 -1.65 -4.77
C GLU A 284 18.84 -2.91 -4.62
N LYS A 285 18.81 -3.51 -3.42
CA LYS A 285 17.99 -4.70 -3.13
C LYS A 285 16.50 -4.45 -3.37
N LEU A 286 16.01 -3.27 -2.99
CA LEU A 286 14.63 -2.87 -3.21
C LEU A 286 14.32 -2.78 -4.70
N GLU A 287 15.10 -2.03 -5.48
CA GLU A 287 14.85 -1.87 -6.91
C GLU A 287 14.99 -3.18 -7.69
N LYS A 288 15.92 -4.06 -7.29
CA LYS A 288 16.02 -5.42 -7.84
C LYS A 288 14.75 -6.24 -7.57
N THR A 289 14.13 -6.04 -6.41
CA THR A 289 12.88 -6.68 -6.04
C THR A 289 11.68 -6.04 -6.77
N ARG A 290 11.73 -4.75 -7.10
CA ARG A 290 10.68 -4.04 -7.86
C ARG A 290 10.69 -4.39 -9.35
N LEU A 291 11.85 -4.71 -9.92
CA LEU A 291 12.03 -5.05 -11.33
C LEU A 291 11.55 -6.49 -11.65
N LYS A 292 10.27 -6.77 -11.42
CA LYS A 292 9.63 -8.06 -11.67
C LYS A 292 8.72 -8.00 -12.88
N LEU A 293 8.83 -8.99 -13.76
CA LEU A 293 7.87 -9.21 -14.83
C LEU A 293 6.67 -9.99 -14.28
N HIS A 294 5.45 -9.50 -14.54
CA HIS A 294 4.25 -10.30 -14.31
C HIS A 294 4.33 -11.63 -15.08
N GLN A 295 3.78 -12.69 -14.51
CA GLN A 295 3.60 -13.96 -15.18
C GLN A 295 2.37 -13.90 -16.10
N ARG A 296 2.26 -14.88 -17.00
CA ARG A 296 1.04 -15.07 -17.80
C ARG A 296 -0.19 -15.18 -16.90
N GLN A 297 -1.32 -14.70 -17.40
CA GLN A 297 -2.62 -14.84 -16.77
C GLN A 297 -3.57 -15.58 -17.71
N LEU A 298 -4.63 -16.16 -17.15
CA LEU A 298 -5.73 -16.73 -17.92
C LEU A 298 -6.99 -15.92 -17.68
N GLN A 299 -7.70 -15.57 -18.76
CA GLN A 299 -9.06 -15.09 -18.66
C GLN A 299 -10.03 -16.24 -18.96
N VAL A 300 -10.92 -16.54 -18.01
CA VAL A 300 -11.92 -17.60 -18.12
C VAL A 300 -13.31 -16.95 -18.19
N ALA A 301 -14.01 -17.11 -19.30
CA ALA A 301 -15.37 -16.64 -19.48
C ALA A 301 -16.36 -17.81 -19.35
N PHE A 302 -17.44 -17.59 -18.60
CA PHE A 302 -18.42 -18.62 -18.27
C PHE A 302 -19.60 -18.62 -19.25
N LYS A 303 -20.29 -19.76 -19.33
CA LYS A 303 -21.60 -19.94 -20.00
C LYS A 303 -22.69 -20.47 -19.06
N ARG A 304 -22.34 -20.68 -17.79
CA ARG A 304 -23.19 -20.99 -16.63
C ARG A 304 -22.44 -20.59 -15.37
N TYR A 305 -23.15 -20.33 -14.28
CA TYR A 305 -22.57 -20.02 -12.99
C TYR A 305 -21.64 -21.16 -12.52
N PRO A 306 -20.44 -20.84 -12.02
CA PRO A 306 -19.45 -21.83 -11.60
C PRO A 306 -19.93 -22.66 -10.41
N THR A 307 -19.43 -23.89 -10.32
CA THR A 307 -19.73 -24.83 -9.21
C THR A 307 -18.71 -24.77 -8.07
N VAL A 308 -17.84 -23.77 -8.09
CA VAL A 308 -16.70 -23.60 -7.18
C VAL A 308 -16.64 -22.15 -6.74
N ASP A 309 -15.91 -21.87 -5.67
CA ASP A 309 -15.70 -20.52 -5.19
C ASP A 309 -14.84 -19.71 -6.17
N VAL A 310 -15.27 -18.49 -6.48
CA VAL A 310 -14.69 -17.66 -7.56
C VAL A 310 -14.42 -16.21 -7.17
N PHE A 311 -14.41 -15.90 -5.87
CA PHE A 311 -13.98 -14.58 -5.38
C PHE A 311 -12.45 -14.43 -5.46
N PRO A 312 -11.90 -13.20 -5.61
CA PRO A 312 -10.45 -13.00 -5.58
C PRO A 312 -9.80 -13.58 -4.33
N GLY A 313 -8.64 -14.22 -4.53
CA GLY A 313 -7.97 -15.02 -3.51
C GLY A 313 -8.34 -16.51 -3.55
N ALA A 314 -9.49 -16.90 -4.08
CA ALA A 314 -9.86 -18.31 -4.25
C ALA A 314 -8.84 -19.04 -5.15
N LEU A 315 -8.55 -20.29 -4.81
CA LEU A 315 -7.62 -21.13 -5.56
C LEU A 315 -8.38 -22.09 -6.46
N LEU A 316 -8.03 -22.10 -7.74
CA LEU A 316 -8.67 -22.89 -8.78
C LEU A 316 -7.61 -23.68 -9.55
N ARG A 317 -7.99 -24.86 -10.03
CA ARG A 317 -7.17 -25.68 -10.92
C ARG A 317 -8.00 -26.13 -12.11
N LEU A 318 -7.53 -25.87 -13.33
CA LEU A 318 -8.17 -26.41 -14.54
C LEU A 318 -7.89 -27.91 -14.57
N GLU A 319 -8.92 -28.71 -14.28
CA GLU A 319 -8.83 -30.16 -14.13
C GLU A 319 -10.06 -30.84 -14.74
N GLY A 320 -9.87 -32.05 -15.26
CA GLY A 320 -10.92 -32.85 -15.92
C GLY A 320 -10.51 -33.32 -17.33
N SER A 321 -11.00 -34.49 -17.73
CA SER A 321 -10.64 -35.16 -19.00
C SER A 321 -11.10 -34.42 -20.25
N LEU A 322 -12.06 -33.50 -20.10
CA LEU A 322 -12.61 -32.71 -21.20
C LEU A 322 -11.78 -31.47 -21.55
N TRP A 323 -10.75 -31.15 -20.76
CA TRP A 323 -9.81 -30.10 -21.14
C TRP A 323 -8.81 -30.60 -22.20
N PRO A 324 -8.45 -29.78 -23.20
CA PRO A 324 -7.38 -30.12 -24.13
C PRO A 324 -6.05 -30.27 -23.39
N ALA A 325 -5.32 -31.36 -23.62
CA ALA A 325 -4.03 -31.61 -22.97
C ALA A 325 -2.96 -30.54 -23.26
N SER A 326 -3.11 -29.79 -24.35
CA SER A 326 -2.22 -28.69 -24.75
C SER A 326 -2.57 -27.34 -24.13
N LEU A 327 -3.62 -27.26 -23.29
CA LEU A 327 -4.05 -26.00 -22.70
C LEU A 327 -2.99 -25.47 -21.71
N THR A 328 -2.49 -24.27 -21.96
CA THR A 328 -1.62 -23.55 -21.05
C THR A 328 -2.28 -23.36 -19.68
N GLY A 329 -1.59 -23.73 -18.61
CA GLY A 329 -2.11 -23.64 -17.24
C GLY A 329 -2.91 -24.86 -16.77
N LEU A 330 -3.02 -25.92 -17.59
CA LEU A 330 -3.71 -27.15 -17.20
C LEU A 330 -3.01 -27.82 -16.01
N GLY A 331 -3.79 -28.15 -14.98
CA GLY A 331 -3.30 -28.77 -13.75
C GLY A 331 -2.38 -27.88 -12.90
N GLU A 332 -2.33 -26.58 -13.17
CA GLU A 332 -1.62 -25.60 -12.33
C GLU A 332 -2.58 -25.01 -11.29
N ASP A 333 -2.05 -24.71 -10.10
CA ASP A 333 -2.79 -23.95 -9.10
C ASP A 333 -2.73 -22.49 -9.45
N MET A 334 -3.92 -21.91 -9.59
CA MET A 334 -4.09 -20.52 -9.92
C MET A 334 -4.96 -19.83 -8.88
N ARG A 335 -4.65 -18.57 -8.64
CA ARG A 335 -5.43 -17.67 -7.79
C ARG A 335 -6.35 -16.85 -8.66
N VAL A 336 -7.60 -16.66 -8.23
CA VAL A 336 -8.48 -15.65 -8.80
C VAL A 336 -7.93 -14.27 -8.44
N ALA A 337 -7.57 -13.48 -9.45
CA ALA A 337 -7.08 -12.11 -9.30
C ALA A 337 -8.21 -11.07 -9.46
N GLU A 338 -9.12 -11.32 -10.40
CA GLU A 338 -10.26 -10.44 -10.68
C GLU A 338 -11.50 -11.28 -11.06
N LEU A 339 -12.66 -10.75 -10.73
CA LEU A 339 -13.99 -11.21 -11.15
C LEU A 339 -14.76 -10.02 -11.75
N ASP A 340 -15.21 -10.20 -12.99
CA ASP A 340 -16.23 -9.36 -13.62
C ASP A 340 -17.55 -10.12 -13.63
N PHE A 341 -18.61 -9.52 -13.08
CA PHE A 341 -19.95 -10.10 -13.04
C PHE A 341 -20.99 -9.04 -13.39
N GLU A 342 -21.90 -9.39 -14.27
CA GLU A 342 -23.04 -8.56 -14.67
C GLU A 342 -24.28 -9.44 -14.79
N ALA A 343 -25.40 -9.02 -14.19
CA ALA A 343 -26.68 -9.71 -14.25
C ALA A 343 -27.81 -8.72 -14.53
N HIS A 344 -28.67 -9.06 -15.50
CA HIS A 344 -29.88 -8.33 -15.85
C HIS A 344 -31.08 -9.24 -15.68
N ALA A 345 -32.08 -8.82 -14.90
CA ALA A 345 -33.30 -9.62 -14.74
C ALA A 345 -34.02 -9.75 -16.07
N GLU A 346 -34.55 -10.93 -16.39
CA GLU A 346 -35.33 -11.11 -17.62
C GLU A 346 -36.66 -10.34 -17.58
N GLY A 347 -37.22 -10.15 -16.38
CA GLY A 347 -38.35 -9.28 -16.12
C GLY A 347 -37.91 -7.89 -15.64
N ALA A 348 -37.94 -6.89 -16.53
CA ALA A 348 -37.49 -5.52 -16.26
C ALA A 348 -38.57 -4.60 -15.66
N GLY A 349 -39.84 -5.03 -15.65
CA GLY A 349 -40.97 -4.20 -15.26
C GLY A 349 -41.09 -3.98 -13.75
N PRO A 350 -41.75 -2.89 -13.30
CA PRO A 350 -41.97 -2.61 -11.87
C PRO A 350 -42.95 -3.58 -11.19
N TYR A 351 -43.70 -4.37 -11.96
CA TYR A 351 -44.69 -5.34 -11.45
C TYR A 351 -44.15 -6.76 -11.32
N GLU A 352 -43.01 -7.06 -11.95
CA GLU A 352 -42.53 -8.43 -12.10
C GLU A 352 -41.69 -8.87 -10.89
N GLN A 353 -41.97 -10.09 -10.41
CA GLN A 353 -41.16 -10.85 -9.43
C GLN A 353 -40.94 -10.11 -8.10
N GLN A 354 -41.90 -9.27 -7.70
CA GLN A 354 -41.75 -8.37 -6.56
C GLN A 354 -41.64 -9.07 -5.19
N GLN A 355 -42.07 -10.33 -5.09
CA GLN A 355 -41.99 -11.13 -3.87
C GLN A 355 -41.02 -12.32 -4.00
N ASP A 356 -40.43 -12.52 -5.18
CA ASP A 356 -39.61 -13.69 -5.44
C ASP A 356 -38.21 -13.49 -4.85
N LEU A 357 -37.70 -14.51 -4.17
CA LEU A 357 -36.33 -14.53 -3.66
C LEU A 357 -35.32 -14.95 -4.74
N GLN A 358 -35.82 -15.61 -5.77
CA GLN A 358 -35.06 -16.15 -6.90
C GLN A 358 -35.73 -15.68 -8.19
N ALA A 359 -34.91 -15.34 -9.18
CA ALA A 359 -35.40 -14.90 -10.48
C ALA A 359 -34.42 -15.33 -11.60
N PRO A 360 -34.91 -15.46 -12.85
CA PRO A 360 -34.07 -15.69 -14.01
C PRO A 360 -33.31 -14.41 -14.39
N TYR A 361 -32.00 -14.55 -14.61
CA TYR A 361 -31.12 -13.47 -15.04
C TYR A 361 -30.35 -13.83 -16.31
N ALA A 362 -30.20 -12.84 -17.18
CA ALA A 362 -29.18 -12.82 -18.21
C ALA A 362 -27.84 -12.38 -17.59
N VAL A 363 -26.89 -13.30 -17.50
CA VAL A 363 -25.62 -13.15 -16.77
C VAL A 363 -24.42 -13.12 -17.73
N ARG A 364 -23.44 -12.28 -17.42
CA ARG A 364 -22.10 -12.28 -18.01
C ARG A 364 -21.07 -12.35 -16.89
N MET A 365 -20.18 -13.32 -16.98
CA MET A 365 -19.19 -13.55 -15.93
C MET A 365 -17.84 -13.96 -16.50
N SER A 366 -16.77 -13.37 -15.97
CA SER A 366 -15.40 -13.80 -16.26
C SER A 366 -14.46 -13.63 -15.09
N LEU A 367 -13.45 -14.50 -15.03
CA LEU A 367 -12.36 -14.45 -14.07
C LEU A 367 -11.05 -14.14 -14.77
N ARG A 368 -10.18 -13.43 -14.06
CA ARG A 368 -8.74 -13.38 -14.34
C ARG A 368 -8.02 -14.25 -13.32
N LEU A 369 -7.27 -15.23 -13.82
CA LEU A 369 -6.50 -16.17 -13.02
C LEU A 369 -5.01 -15.89 -13.21
N GLU A 370 -4.28 -15.90 -12.10
CA GLU A 370 -2.81 -15.83 -12.09
C GLU A 370 -2.24 -17.09 -11.44
N SER A 371 -1.01 -17.47 -11.77
CA SER A 371 -0.34 -18.59 -11.08
C SER A 371 -0.17 -18.27 -9.58
N THR A 372 -0.28 -19.27 -8.71
CA THR A 372 0.05 -19.07 -7.28
C THR A 372 1.51 -18.65 -7.05
N SER A 373 2.40 -18.91 -8.03
CA SER A 373 3.79 -18.44 -8.04
C SER A 373 3.96 -16.99 -8.45
N GLU A 374 2.90 -16.29 -8.84
CA GLU A 374 2.94 -14.86 -9.14
C GLU A 374 3.29 -14.06 -7.88
N THR A 375 4.32 -13.23 -7.99
CA THR A 375 4.82 -12.38 -6.90
C THR A 375 4.53 -10.90 -7.14
N ALA A 376 4.33 -10.49 -8.40
CA ALA A 376 3.96 -9.13 -8.73
C ALA A 376 2.52 -8.84 -8.28
N VAL A 377 2.32 -7.72 -7.60
CA VAL A 377 1.04 -7.33 -7.00
C VAL A 377 0.30 -6.40 -7.95
N SER A 378 -0.99 -6.66 -8.15
CA SER A 378 -1.87 -5.73 -8.86
C SER A 378 -2.42 -4.73 -7.88
N LEU A 379 -2.26 -3.44 -8.17
CA LEU A 379 -2.82 -2.33 -7.40
C LEU A 379 -3.74 -1.51 -8.31
N PRO A 380 -4.73 -0.78 -7.77
CA PRO A 380 -5.49 0.19 -8.54
C PRO A 380 -4.57 1.31 -9.01
N ALA A 381 -4.98 2.08 -10.01
CA ALA A 381 -4.28 3.32 -10.36
C ALA A 381 -4.30 4.29 -9.16
N TYR A 382 -3.12 4.85 -8.84
CA TYR A 382 -2.92 5.79 -7.75
C TYR A 382 -1.99 6.93 -8.17
N ARG A 383 -1.96 7.98 -7.35
CA ARG A 383 -1.06 9.12 -7.51
C ARG A 383 0.03 9.09 -6.45
N VAL A 384 1.26 9.38 -6.86
CA VAL A 384 2.39 9.44 -5.94
C VAL A 384 2.33 10.73 -5.13
N PRO A 385 2.41 10.69 -3.79
CA PRO A 385 2.52 11.88 -2.95
C PRO A 385 3.74 12.73 -3.33
N ARG A 386 3.60 14.06 -3.32
CA ARG A 386 4.70 14.98 -3.62
C ARG A 386 5.37 15.46 -2.34
N TYR A 387 6.70 15.40 -2.36
CA TYR A 387 7.56 15.89 -1.29
C TYR A 387 8.72 16.71 -1.89
N PRO A 388 9.31 17.64 -1.12
CA PRO A 388 8.97 17.99 0.26
C PRO A 388 7.77 18.96 0.35
N ILE A 389 7.17 19.05 1.54
CA ILE A 389 6.39 20.23 1.95
C ILE A 389 7.26 21.14 2.82
N HIS A 390 6.93 22.42 2.88
CA HIS A 390 7.72 23.42 3.59
C HIS A 390 6.95 23.95 4.80
N VAL A 391 7.60 23.97 5.96
CA VAL A 391 7.03 24.47 7.21
C VAL A 391 8.04 25.30 7.98
N GLU A 392 7.56 26.21 8.82
CA GLU A 392 8.43 26.93 9.73
C GLU A 392 8.77 26.07 10.94
N GLY A 393 10.06 26.08 11.29
CA GLY A 393 10.60 25.42 12.47
C GLY A 393 11.37 26.39 13.36
N LEU A 394 11.58 25.96 14.60
CA LEU A 394 12.45 26.61 15.56
C LEU A 394 13.58 25.65 15.90
N VAL A 395 14.82 26.15 15.85
CA VAL A 395 15.98 25.36 16.28
C VAL A 395 15.85 24.98 17.75
N HIS A 396 15.95 23.68 18.02
CA HIS A 396 15.86 23.11 19.34
C HIS A 396 17.27 22.90 19.93
N SER A 397 17.52 23.49 21.09
CA SER A 397 18.73 23.27 21.89
C SER A 397 18.35 23.37 23.37
N PRO A 398 18.51 22.31 24.17
CA PRO A 398 17.99 22.25 25.53
C PRO A 398 18.81 23.07 26.55
N GLY A 399 20.10 23.31 26.29
CA GLY A 399 20.97 24.01 27.24
C GLY A 399 20.77 25.54 27.28
N GLY A 400 21.19 26.15 28.40
CA GLY A 400 21.28 27.60 28.60
C GLY A 400 19.96 28.33 28.76
N GLU A 401 20.05 29.63 28.99
CA GLU A 401 18.90 30.51 29.11
C GLU A 401 18.11 30.60 27.79
N PRO A 402 16.86 31.06 27.83
CA PRO A 402 16.02 31.33 26.65
C PRO A 402 16.70 32.15 25.55
N GLU A 403 17.53 33.12 25.93
CA GLU A 403 18.19 34.08 25.02
C GLU A 403 19.58 33.64 24.54
N ASP A 404 20.12 32.56 25.11
CA ASP A 404 21.46 32.09 24.79
C ASP A 404 21.55 31.59 23.34
N ARG A 405 22.63 31.97 22.66
CA ARG A 405 23.04 31.50 21.33
C ARG A 405 23.76 30.15 21.45
N ARG A 406 23.02 29.14 21.92
CA ARG A 406 23.49 27.75 21.98
C ARG A 406 22.96 26.93 20.82
N TYR A 407 23.64 25.84 20.53
CA TYR A 407 23.25 24.83 19.55
C TYR A 407 23.63 23.47 20.11
N LEU A 408 23.00 22.41 19.60
CA LEU A 408 23.33 21.04 19.95
C LEU A 408 23.41 20.24 18.67
N ILE A 409 24.56 19.60 18.47
CA ILE A 409 24.75 18.57 17.46
C ILE A 409 24.61 17.23 18.17
N VAL A 410 23.73 16.38 17.65
CA VAL A 410 23.54 15.01 18.15
C VAL A 410 24.14 14.06 17.13
N GLU A 411 25.04 13.20 17.56
CA GLU A 411 25.59 12.13 16.72
C GLU A 411 24.78 10.85 16.93
N ASP A 412 24.39 10.21 15.84
CA ASP A 412 23.82 8.86 15.85
C ASP A 412 24.96 7.84 16.02
N GLU A 413 24.97 7.13 17.14
CA GLU A 413 26.06 6.20 17.49
C GLU A 413 26.29 5.07 16.48
N LYS A 414 25.30 4.74 15.64
CA LYS A 414 25.38 3.63 14.67
C LYS A 414 25.89 4.08 13.32
N THR A 415 25.51 5.28 12.90
CA THR A 415 25.77 5.80 11.55
C THR A 415 26.83 6.90 11.55
N SER A 416 27.18 7.44 12.72
CA SER A 416 28.01 8.63 12.91
C SER A 416 27.51 9.84 12.11
N ILE A 417 26.23 9.84 11.74
CA ILE A 417 25.58 11.01 11.16
C ILE A 417 25.27 11.98 12.30
N THR A 418 25.58 13.23 12.07
CA THR A 418 25.30 14.32 12.99
C THR A 418 24.07 15.09 12.54
N ASP A 419 23.19 15.42 13.49
CA ASP A 419 21.93 16.11 13.25
C ASP A 419 21.76 17.32 14.20
N PHE A 420 21.05 18.34 13.70
CA PHE A 420 20.39 19.34 14.53
C PHE A 420 18.94 18.93 14.79
N ARG A 421 18.35 19.43 15.87
CA ARG A 421 16.92 19.24 16.17
C ARG A 421 16.12 20.48 15.85
N MET A 422 14.97 20.31 15.20
CA MET A 422 14.04 21.38 14.87
C MET A 422 12.69 21.07 15.50
N THR A 423 12.16 21.98 16.32
CA THR A 423 10.75 21.92 16.74
C THR A 423 9.89 22.51 15.63
N VAL A 424 8.89 21.75 15.17
CA VAL A 424 7.87 22.18 14.21
C VAL A 424 6.61 22.54 14.99
N PRO A 425 6.34 23.84 15.23
CA PRO A 425 5.29 24.26 16.17
C PRO A 425 3.89 23.82 15.76
N LEU A 426 3.61 23.75 14.45
CA LEU A 426 2.29 23.39 13.92
C LEU A 426 1.75 22.07 14.49
N TRP A 427 2.62 21.07 14.70
CA TRP A 427 2.26 19.78 15.28
C TRP A 427 2.85 19.54 16.67
N ASN A 428 3.57 20.51 17.23
CA ASN A 428 4.32 20.37 18.47
C ASN A 428 5.23 19.12 18.47
N LYS A 429 5.97 18.92 17.37
CA LYS A 429 6.89 17.78 17.17
C LYS A 429 8.31 18.26 16.97
N THR A 430 9.28 17.40 17.27
CA THR A 430 10.69 17.67 17.00
C THR A 430 11.19 16.70 15.94
N VAL A 431 11.85 17.21 14.90
CA VAL A 431 12.46 16.43 13.82
C VAL A 431 13.97 16.64 13.82
N SER A 432 14.70 15.64 13.32
CA SER A 432 16.14 15.72 13.07
C SER A 432 16.40 16.19 11.65
N VAL A 433 17.37 17.07 11.48
CA VAL A 433 17.87 17.54 10.18
C VAL A 433 19.39 17.38 10.16
N PRO A 434 19.99 16.99 9.02
CA PRO A 434 21.45 16.83 8.91
C PRO A 434 22.22 18.07 9.36
N ALA A 435 23.26 17.87 10.16
CA ALA A 435 24.15 18.94 10.63
C ALA A 435 25.23 19.27 9.57
N GLU A 436 24.79 19.73 8.41
CA GLU A 436 25.67 20.16 7.31
C GLU A 436 26.03 21.67 7.43
N PRO A 437 27.08 22.15 6.75
CA PRO A 437 27.49 23.57 6.73
C PRO A 437 26.45 24.60 6.23
N THR A 438 25.20 24.19 6.02
CA THR A 438 24.07 25.00 5.55
C THR A 438 24.43 25.79 4.28
N HIS A 439 24.67 27.11 4.40
CA HIS A 439 24.94 28.03 3.30
C HIS A 439 26.32 28.69 3.38
N VAL A 440 27.16 28.30 4.35
CA VAL A 440 28.49 28.88 4.52
C VAL A 440 29.57 27.84 4.21
N PRO A 441 30.69 28.26 3.58
CA PRO A 441 31.86 27.41 3.47
C PRO A 441 32.31 26.89 4.84
N GLY A 442 32.91 25.70 4.89
CA GLY A 442 33.31 25.04 6.14
C GLY A 442 34.33 25.80 6.99
N GLN A 443 34.93 26.89 6.49
CA GLN A 443 35.77 27.80 7.27
C GLN A 443 34.96 28.64 8.29
N PHE A 444 33.65 28.80 8.05
CA PHE A 444 32.75 29.54 8.93
C PHE A 444 31.84 28.58 9.68
N PHE A 445 31.96 28.58 11.00
CA PHE A 445 31.09 27.79 11.87
C PHE A 445 30.03 28.69 12.52
N PHE A 446 28.92 28.88 11.80
CA PHE A 446 27.73 29.59 12.30
C PHE A 446 26.56 28.61 12.38
N PRO A 447 26.47 27.85 13.49
CA PRO A 447 25.42 26.85 13.61
C PRO A 447 24.05 27.53 13.75
N PRO A 448 22.96 26.83 13.39
CA PRO A 448 21.63 27.28 13.74
C PRO A 448 21.53 27.38 15.27
N TYR A 449 21.36 28.60 15.78
CA TYR A 449 21.23 28.84 17.22
C TYR A 449 19.81 28.56 17.70
N LYS A 450 19.68 28.20 18.98
CA LYS A 450 18.43 28.02 19.73
C LYS A 450 17.40 29.09 19.37
N ARG A 451 16.17 28.64 19.10
CA ARG A 451 14.99 29.46 18.74
C ARG A 451 15.12 30.26 17.45
N THR A 452 16.16 30.05 16.65
CA THR A 452 16.20 30.67 15.33
C THR A 452 15.07 30.12 14.47
N ARG A 453 14.32 31.02 13.86
CA ARG A 453 13.23 30.68 12.94
C ARG A 453 13.81 30.27 11.60
N VAL A 454 13.49 29.06 11.18
CA VAL A 454 14.02 28.41 9.97
C VAL A 454 12.90 27.86 9.13
N LEU A 455 13.16 27.70 7.84
CA LEU A 455 12.30 26.95 6.92
C LEU A 455 12.82 25.52 6.88
N VAL A 456 11.94 24.56 7.18
CA VAL A 456 12.23 23.13 7.17
C VAL A 456 11.47 22.49 6.01
N ALA A 457 12.18 21.73 5.19
CA ALA A 457 11.60 20.87 4.16
C ALA A 457 11.33 19.49 4.77
N LEU A 458 10.07 19.07 4.78
CA LEU A 458 9.65 17.75 5.27
C LEU A 458 9.39 16.83 4.07
N HIS A 459 10.16 15.76 3.99
CA HIS A 459 9.89 14.60 3.13
C HIS A 459 9.12 13.54 3.93
N HIS A 460 8.75 12.44 3.26
CA HIS A 460 8.03 11.34 3.90
C HIS A 460 8.71 10.84 5.19
N GLU A 461 10.02 10.55 5.15
CA GLU A 461 10.76 9.96 6.27
C GLU A 461 11.99 10.76 6.70
N ARG A 462 12.19 11.97 6.15
CA ARG A 462 13.34 12.83 6.51
C ARG A 462 12.99 14.31 6.47
N ALA A 463 13.80 15.12 7.13
CA ALA A 463 13.68 16.57 7.10
C ALA A 463 15.02 17.23 6.74
N GLU A 464 14.96 18.41 6.14
CA GLU A 464 16.12 19.19 5.71
C GLU A 464 15.95 20.64 6.17
N LEU A 465 17.01 21.25 6.70
CA LEU A 465 17.03 22.69 6.98
C LEU A 465 17.26 23.43 5.66
N LEU A 466 16.25 24.15 5.19
CA LEU A 466 16.32 24.80 3.88
C LEU A 466 16.94 26.19 3.97
N ARG A 467 16.55 27.01 4.96
CA ARG A 467 17.11 28.37 5.16
C ARG A 467 16.70 28.99 6.48
N PHE A 468 17.41 30.04 6.88
CA PHE A 468 17.02 30.93 7.96
C PHE A 468 15.95 31.93 7.50
N LEU A 469 14.95 32.21 8.35
CA LEU A 469 13.84 33.12 8.02
C LEU A 469 13.90 34.45 8.78
N ALA A 470 14.67 34.53 9.86
CA ALA A 470 14.74 35.71 10.69
C ALA A 470 16.19 36.09 11.00
N TRP A 471 16.42 37.39 11.04
CA TRP A 471 17.59 37.96 11.70
C TRP A 471 17.39 37.83 13.20
N LYS A 472 18.45 37.48 13.93
CA LYS A 472 18.39 37.47 15.40
C LYS A 472 18.36 38.91 15.93
N GLU A 473 17.85 39.10 17.15
CA GLU A 473 17.76 40.42 17.77
C GLU A 473 19.14 41.11 17.77
N GLY A 474 19.15 42.38 17.36
CA GLY A 474 20.35 43.22 17.38
C GLY A 474 21.33 43.01 16.22
N VAL A 475 21.06 42.11 15.27
CA VAL A 475 21.94 41.86 14.11
C VAL A 475 21.86 42.96 13.05
N ARG A 476 20.70 43.61 12.89
CA ARG A 476 20.52 44.66 11.88
C ARG A 476 21.10 45.99 12.38
N THR A 477 21.95 46.59 11.56
CA THR A 477 22.34 47.99 11.71
C THR A 477 21.15 48.92 11.42
N PRO A 478 21.08 50.11 12.05
CA PRO A 478 20.09 51.11 11.69
C PRO A 478 20.18 51.49 10.22
N GLN A 479 19.04 51.62 9.54
CA GLN A 479 19.00 51.95 8.12
C GLN A 479 19.70 53.28 7.79
N SER A 480 19.71 54.24 8.70
CA SER A 480 20.40 55.52 8.50
C SER A 480 21.91 55.38 8.32
N GLY A 481 22.53 54.33 8.87
CA GLY A 481 23.97 54.10 8.75
C GLY A 481 24.40 53.19 7.61
N GLN A 482 23.46 52.53 6.90
CA GLN A 482 23.74 51.63 5.77
C GLN A 482 24.99 50.74 5.97
N GLY A 483 25.05 50.00 7.08
CA GLY A 483 26.25 49.26 7.49
C GLY A 483 26.07 47.75 7.62
N ASP A 484 27.18 47.06 7.80
CA ASP A 484 27.26 45.62 8.06
C ASP A 484 27.64 45.33 9.50
N GLN A 485 27.20 44.18 10.02
CA GLN A 485 27.54 43.74 11.37
C GLN A 485 27.69 42.23 11.47
N ILE A 486 28.67 41.80 12.26
CA ILE A 486 28.84 40.43 12.73
C ILE A 486 28.75 40.44 14.25
N LEU A 487 27.91 39.56 14.80
CA LEU A 487 27.78 39.34 16.24
C LEU A 487 28.36 37.98 16.61
N LEU A 488 29.31 37.98 17.55
CA LEU A 488 29.96 36.79 18.09
C LEU A 488 29.70 36.71 19.59
N GLY A 489 29.50 35.52 20.15
CA GLY A 489 29.30 35.32 21.61
C GLY A 489 27.94 34.76 21.97
N GLU A 490 27.71 34.55 23.26
CA GLU A 490 26.60 33.75 23.79
C GLU A 490 25.27 34.50 23.85
N SER A 491 25.26 35.82 24.06
CA SER A 491 24.01 36.57 24.22
C SER A 491 24.23 38.07 23.99
N LYS A 492 23.17 38.88 24.10
CA LYS A 492 23.30 40.35 24.01
C LYS A 492 24.16 40.94 25.13
N SER A 493 24.17 40.30 26.30
CA SER A 493 24.97 40.70 27.47
C SER A 493 26.36 40.06 27.50
N SER A 494 26.65 39.11 26.60
CA SER A 494 27.93 38.43 26.45
C SER A 494 28.25 38.24 24.96
N GLN A 495 28.81 39.29 24.33
CA GLN A 495 29.12 39.28 22.89
C GLN A 495 30.24 40.24 22.50
N THR A 496 30.85 39.97 21.36
CA THR A 496 31.63 40.92 20.56
C THR A 496 30.85 41.25 19.29
N ALA A 497 30.53 42.52 19.10
CA ALA A 497 29.95 43.06 17.89
C ALA A 497 31.01 43.76 17.04
N LEU A 498 31.17 43.32 15.80
CA LEU A 498 31.99 43.97 14.78
C LEU A 498 31.05 44.67 13.82
N THR A 499 31.13 46.00 13.74
CA THR A 499 30.23 46.81 12.92
C THR A 499 31.04 47.70 12.00
N HIS A 500 30.60 47.81 10.75
CA HIS A 500 31.07 48.80 9.79
C HIS A 500 29.86 49.57 9.27
N ASP A 501 29.72 50.83 9.62
CA ASP A 501 28.60 51.70 9.25
C ASP A 501 29.09 53.03 8.66
N PHE A 502 28.18 53.80 8.08
CA PHE A 502 28.43 55.14 7.57
C PHE A 502 27.80 56.17 8.49
N GLN A 503 28.61 57.15 8.91
CA GLN A 503 28.15 58.28 9.71
C GLN A 503 28.58 59.55 8.99
N GLU A 504 27.62 60.41 8.64
CA GLU A 504 27.86 61.58 7.79
C GLU A 504 28.59 61.20 6.49
N ASP A 505 28.14 60.11 5.85
CA ASP A 505 28.70 59.54 4.62
C ASP A 505 30.17 59.07 4.73
N LYS A 506 30.70 58.92 5.95
CA LYS A 506 32.06 58.43 6.20
C LYS A 506 32.07 57.05 6.82
N PRO A 507 32.96 56.14 6.40
CA PRO A 507 33.06 54.80 6.97
C PRO A 507 33.55 54.87 8.42
N VAL A 508 32.85 54.15 9.30
CA VAL A 508 33.17 53.98 10.71
C VAL A 508 33.23 52.50 10.99
N TRP A 509 34.36 52.04 11.52
CA TRP A 509 34.50 50.68 12.02
C TRP A 509 34.47 50.68 13.54
N ARG A 510 33.75 49.73 14.12
CA ARG A 510 33.61 49.58 15.56
C ARG A 510 33.65 48.12 15.97
N MET A 511 34.47 47.82 16.98
CA MET A 511 34.39 46.58 17.75
C MET A 511 33.91 46.91 19.17
N LEU A 512 32.82 46.28 19.58
CA LEU A 512 32.26 46.39 20.94
C LEU A 512 32.24 44.99 21.57
N ARG A 513 33.00 44.78 22.64
CA ARG A 513 32.84 43.60 23.52
C ARG A 513 32.02 43.99 24.74
N THR A 514 31.06 43.14 25.10
CA THR A 514 30.22 43.26 26.29
C THR A 514 30.23 41.91 27.01
N SER A 515 30.44 41.91 28.32
CA SER A 515 30.37 40.73 29.17
C SER A 515 29.87 41.13 30.56
N GLY A 516 28.56 41.05 30.78
CA GLY A 516 27.94 41.56 32.01
C GLY A 516 28.12 43.08 32.15
N GLY A 517 28.79 43.52 33.21
CA GLY A 517 29.10 44.94 33.46
C GLY A 517 30.36 45.48 32.78
N ASP A 518 31.15 44.60 32.13
CA ASP A 518 32.37 44.95 31.41
C ASP A 518 32.07 45.31 29.94
N THR A 519 32.62 46.43 29.49
CA THR A 519 32.49 46.92 28.11
C THR A 519 33.83 47.40 27.57
N GLN A 520 34.18 46.96 26.37
CA GLN A 520 35.39 47.36 25.66
C GLN A 520 35.02 47.81 24.26
N VAL A 521 35.50 48.98 23.84
CA VAL A 521 35.20 49.58 22.54
C VAL A 521 36.49 49.96 21.84
N ILE A 522 36.65 49.49 20.60
CA ILE A 522 37.59 50.05 19.63
C ILE A 522 36.75 50.68 18.52
N ARG A 523 36.99 51.95 18.22
CA ARG A 523 36.30 52.68 17.15
C ARG A 523 37.32 53.40 16.29
N MET A 524 37.22 53.19 14.98
CA MET A 524 38.03 53.82 13.95
C MET A 524 37.12 54.65 13.04
N ARG A 525 37.47 55.93 12.88
CA ARG A 525 36.85 56.85 11.91
C ARG A 525 37.93 57.73 11.30
N GLU A 526 37.59 58.48 10.26
CA GLU A 526 38.54 59.39 9.60
C GLU A 526 39.26 60.29 10.62
N GLY A 527 40.60 60.23 10.65
CA GLY A 527 41.44 61.03 11.55
C GLY A 527 41.38 60.69 13.04
N ASN A 528 40.68 59.62 13.46
CA ASN A 528 40.49 59.33 14.88
C ASN A 528 40.38 57.82 15.20
N LEU A 529 41.26 57.34 16.09
CA LEU A 529 41.18 56.04 16.74
C LEU A 529 40.79 56.25 18.21
N PHE A 530 39.75 55.54 18.66
CA PHE A 530 39.27 55.56 20.04
C PHE A 530 39.28 54.16 20.62
N ILE A 531 39.90 54.01 21.79
CA ILE A 531 39.96 52.75 22.55
C ILE A 531 39.50 53.04 23.97
N GLN A 532 38.52 52.28 24.47
CA GLN A 532 37.97 52.45 25.80
C GLN A 532 37.69 51.10 26.45
N VAL A 533 38.01 50.99 27.73
CA VAL A 533 37.64 49.90 28.63
C VAL A 533 36.87 50.51 29.78
N LYS A 534 35.70 49.96 30.11
CA LYS A 534 34.85 50.43 31.20
C LYS A 534 34.24 49.23 31.91
N GLU A 535 34.48 49.16 33.21
CA GLU A 535 33.86 48.20 34.12
C GLU A 535 32.85 48.95 35.01
N THR A 536 31.64 48.43 35.09
CA THR A 536 30.61 48.95 35.99
C THR A 536 30.29 47.85 36.98
N GLY A 537 30.35 48.14 38.30
CA GLY A 537 30.27 47.14 39.37
C GLY A 537 29.18 46.08 39.13
N ALA A 538 29.61 44.82 39.00
CA ALA A 538 28.78 43.73 38.53
C ALA A 538 27.61 43.43 39.50
N SER A 539 26.38 43.42 39.01
CA SER A 539 25.27 42.80 39.75
C SER A 539 25.39 41.27 39.64
N LYS A 540 25.63 40.64 40.80
CA LYS A 540 25.50 39.21 41.15
C LYS A 540 25.77 38.16 40.06
N THR A 541 26.78 37.33 40.33
CA THR A 541 26.99 36.02 39.72
C THR A 541 25.70 35.20 39.75
N PRO A 542 25.18 34.74 38.60
CA PRO A 542 24.04 33.83 38.61
C PRO A 542 24.52 32.47 39.12
N THR A 543 23.85 31.97 40.16
CA THR A 543 24.02 30.59 40.64
C THR A 543 23.49 29.66 39.54
N PRO A 544 24.27 28.69 39.03
CA PRO A 544 23.78 27.76 38.02
C PRO A 544 22.75 26.82 38.65
N THR A 545 21.46 27.12 38.48
CA THR A 545 20.40 26.15 38.69
C THR A 545 20.33 25.26 37.46
N TYR A 546 21.20 24.25 37.41
CA TYR A 546 21.12 23.20 36.41
C TYR A 546 19.86 22.36 36.70
N ASP A 547 18.81 22.57 35.91
CA ASP A 547 17.78 21.56 35.74
C ASP A 547 18.25 20.58 34.67
N VAL A 548 18.73 19.41 35.11
CA VAL A 548 19.12 18.30 34.22
C VAL A 548 17.93 17.43 33.82
N THR A 549 16.72 17.70 34.30
CA THR A 549 15.50 16.96 33.95
C THR A 549 15.23 16.96 32.44
N PRO A 550 15.40 18.08 31.70
CA PRO A 550 15.28 18.07 30.23
C PRO A 550 16.36 17.22 29.53
N GLN A 551 17.57 17.15 30.09
CA GLN A 551 18.65 16.29 29.58
C GLN A 551 18.34 14.81 29.85
N VAL A 552 17.74 14.50 31.00
CA VAL A 552 17.31 13.15 31.36
C VAL A 552 16.11 12.70 30.51
N GLU A 553 15.16 13.58 30.20
CA GLU A 553 14.03 13.26 29.33
C GLU A 553 14.43 13.19 27.84
N ALA A 554 15.32 14.06 27.38
CA ALA A 554 15.92 13.94 26.05
C ALA A 554 16.77 12.67 25.92
N ALA A 555 17.60 12.36 26.92
CA ALA A 555 18.41 11.14 26.96
C ALA A 555 17.55 9.88 27.13
N LYS A 556 16.42 9.92 27.86
CA LYS A 556 15.44 8.83 27.88
C LYS A 556 14.79 8.64 26.52
N GLY A 557 14.46 9.73 25.83
CA GLY A 557 13.95 9.71 24.46
C GLY A 557 14.96 9.07 23.51
N ASP A 558 16.23 9.46 23.62
CA ASP A 558 17.33 8.97 22.79
C ASP A 558 17.69 7.52 23.10
N LEU A 559 17.69 7.13 24.39
CA LEU A 559 17.87 5.74 24.81
C LEU A 559 16.69 4.88 24.33
N SER A 560 15.46 5.38 24.43
CA SER A 560 14.27 4.68 23.94
C SER A 560 14.25 4.57 22.41
N ALA A 561 14.73 5.59 21.70
CA ALA A 561 14.88 5.59 20.25
C ALA A 561 16.02 4.65 19.80
N SER A 562 17.18 4.69 20.45
CA SER A 562 18.32 3.81 20.15
C SER A 562 18.01 2.34 20.44
N VAL A 563 17.33 2.06 21.56
CA VAL A 563 16.84 0.72 21.92
C VAL A 563 15.71 0.29 20.97
N GLY A 564 14.78 1.17 20.64
CA GLY A 564 13.71 0.92 19.67
C GLY A 564 14.23 0.64 18.26
N ASP A 565 15.22 1.39 17.80
CA ASP A 565 15.83 1.24 16.48
C ASP A 565 16.77 0.06 16.43
N SER A 566 17.47 -0.30 17.52
CA SER A 566 18.29 -1.52 17.57
C SER A 566 17.42 -2.77 17.60
N LEU A 567 16.33 -2.78 18.38
CA LEU A 567 15.32 -3.84 18.33
C LEU A 567 14.62 -3.88 16.96
N GLY A 568 14.28 -2.73 16.40
CA GLY A 568 13.66 -2.58 15.08
C GLY A 568 14.56 -3.08 13.96
N GLN A 569 15.85 -2.71 13.95
CA GLN A 569 16.84 -3.15 12.96
C GLN A 569 17.23 -4.61 13.14
N THR A 570 17.40 -5.09 14.38
CA THR A 570 17.69 -6.50 14.63
C THR A 570 16.48 -7.36 14.24
N SER A 571 15.27 -6.91 14.56
CA SER A 571 14.03 -7.53 14.12
C SER A 571 13.89 -7.46 12.59
N ALA A 572 14.18 -6.33 11.94
CA ALA A 572 14.10 -6.17 10.49
C ALA A 572 15.18 -6.98 9.75
N ALA A 573 16.40 -7.08 10.29
CA ALA A 573 17.47 -7.91 9.74
C ALA A 573 17.17 -9.40 9.93
N PHE A 574 16.72 -9.80 11.11
CA PHE A 574 16.25 -11.15 11.39
C PHE A 574 15.04 -11.52 10.52
N GLN A 575 14.08 -10.61 10.38
CA GLN A 575 12.89 -10.81 9.56
C GLN A 575 13.23 -10.76 8.06
N GLY A 576 14.15 -9.90 7.61
CA GLY A 576 14.66 -9.90 6.25
C GLY A 576 15.38 -11.20 5.91
N ALA A 577 16.17 -11.73 6.85
CA ALA A 577 16.76 -13.07 6.74
C ALA A 577 15.69 -14.17 6.72
N MET A 578 14.63 -14.05 7.53
CA MET A 578 13.49 -14.97 7.51
C MET A 578 12.65 -14.86 6.23
N SER A 579 12.46 -13.67 5.67
CA SER A 579 11.76 -13.43 4.40
C SER A 579 12.57 -13.97 3.23
N ALA A 580 13.90 -13.78 3.24
CA ALA A 580 14.80 -14.40 2.28
C ALA A 580 14.80 -15.94 2.43
N SER A 581 14.76 -16.46 3.65
CA SER A 581 14.62 -17.88 3.94
C SER A 581 13.26 -18.42 3.47
N ARG A 582 12.17 -17.67 3.67
CA ARG A 582 10.81 -18.01 3.24
C ARG A 582 10.68 -17.96 1.72
N ALA A 583 11.30 -16.99 1.06
CA ALA A 583 11.39 -16.94 -0.40
C ALA A 583 12.18 -18.13 -0.96
N LYS A 584 13.31 -18.48 -0.33
CA LYS A 584 14.05 -19.72 -0.66
C LYS A 584 13.19 -20.96 -0.42
N MET A 585 12.45 -21.03 0.68
CA MET A 585 11.56 -22.15 1.00
C MET A 585 10.39 -22.25 0.01
N GLN A 586 9.79 -21.13 -0.41
CA GLN A 586 8.77 -21.10 -1.46
C GLN A 586 9.34 -21.53 -2.82
N SER A 587 10.56 -21.10 -3.15
CA SER A 587 11.24 -21.55 -4.37
C SER A 587 11.55 -23.05 -4.33
N ALA A 588 11.96 -23.57 -3.17
CA ALA A 588 12.20 -24.99 -2.94
C ALA A 588 10.89 -25.79 -2.97
N GLN A 589 9.80 -25.25 -2.42
CA GLN A 589 8.47 -25.85 -2.48
C GLN A 589 7.93 -25.89 -3.91
N ALA A 590 8.17 -24.84 -4.70
CA ALA A 590 7.84 -24.82 -6.13
C ALA A 590 8.67 -25.84 -6.92
N ALA A 591 9.97 -25.96 -6.62
CA ALA A 591 10.86 -26.97 -7.21
C ALA A 591 10.43 -28.40 -6.82
N MET A 592 10.10 -28.63 -5.55
CA MET A 592 9.59 -29.90 -5.03
C MET A 592 8.25 -30.27 -5.66
N LYS A 593 7.33 -29.31 -5.82
CA LYS A 593 6.04 -29.51 -6.50
C LYS A 593 6.24 -29.87 -7.97
N THR A 594 7.22 -29.23 -8.63
CA THR A 594 7.63 -29.56 -10.00
C THR A 594 8.20 -30.97 -10.09
N ALA A 595 9.08 -31.37 -9.16
CA ALA A 595 9.64 -32.71 -9.08
C ALA A 595 8.57 -33.78 -8.79
N MET A 596 7.61 -33.51 -7.90
CA MET A 596 6.47 -34.38 -7.62
C MET A 596 5.56 -34.54 -8.85
N LYS A 597 5.36 -33.46 -9.64
CA LYS A 597 4.61 -33.53 -10.90
C LYS A 597 5.34 -34.41 -11.93
N ALA A 598 6.66 -34.29 -12.04
CA ALA A 598 7.48 -35.14 -12.90
C ALA A 598 7.45 -36.62 -12.46
N ALA A 599 7.60 -36.89 -11.16
CA ALA A 599 7.51 -38.25 -10.61
C ALA A 599 6.12 -38.87 -10.83
N ARG A 600 5.04 -38.09 -10.67
CA ARG A 600 3.67 -38.55 -10.94
C ARG A 600 3.47 -38.89 -12.42
N ALA A 601 4.05 -38.10 -13.33
CA ALA A 601 4.03 -38.41 -14.76
C ALA A 601 4.81 -39.71 -15.09
N GLU A 602 5.97 -39.92 -14.47
CA GLU A 602 6.77 -41.13 -14.65
C GLU A 602 6.06 -42.39 -14.13
N VAL A 603 5.46 -42.32 -12.94
CA VAL A 603 4.65 -43.43 -12.39
C VAL A 603 3.46 -43.72 -13.28
N GLY A 604 2.78 -42.69 -13.78
CA GLY A 604 1.70 -42.83 -14.76
C GLY A 604 2.15 -43.57 -16.02
N ALA A 605 3.33 -43.25 -16.56
CA ALA A 605 3.92 -43.93 -17.70
C ALA A 605 4.27 -45.41 -17.40
N LYS A 606 4.83 -45.70 -16.21
CA LYS A 606 5.12 -47.09 -15.77
C LYS A 606 3.86 -47.92 -15.59
N VAL A 607 2.80 -47.35 -15.01
CA VAL A 607 1.50 -48.00 -14.85
C VAL A 607 0.87 -48.29 -16.22
N ALA A 608 0.94 -47.36 -17.17
CA ALA A 608 0.47 -47.58 -18.54
C ALA A 608 1.22 -48.73 -19.22
N LYS A 609 2.55 -48.78 -19.07
CA LYS A 609 3.41 -49.87 -19.59
C LYS A 609 3.11 -51.23 -18.94
N ALA A 610 2.88 -51.26 -17.63
CA ALA A 610 2.48 -52.47 -16.92
C ALA A 610 1.11 -52.98 -17.39
N LYS A 611 0.15 -52.06 -17.62
CA LYS A 611 -1.19 -52.39 -18.13
C LYS A 611 -1.14 -52.94 -19.56
N SER A 612 -0.28 -52.41 -20.43
CA SER A 612 -0.06 -52.97 -21.77
C SER A 612 0.63 -54.34 -21.72
N GLY A 613 1.56 -54.54 -20.79
CA GLY A 613 2.23 -55.82 -20.55
C GLY A 613 1.25 -56.91 -20.09
N MET A 614 0.39 -56.59 -19.10
CA MET A 614 -0.66 -57.51 -18.63
C MET A 614 -1.67 -57.87 -19.73
N LYS A 615 -2.09 -56.90 -20.56
CA LYS A 615 -2.95 -57.18 -21.72
C LYS A 615 -2.28 -58.15 -22.70
N SER A 616 -0.99 -57.97 -22.97
CA SER A 616 -0.21 -58.86 -23.85
C SER A 616 0.00 -60.26 -23.26
N ALA A 617 0.18 -60.36 -21.94
CA ALA A 617 0.29 -61.64 -21.25
C ALA A 617 -1.06 -62.38 -21.24
N SER A 618 -2.16 -61.66 -21.00
CA SER A 618 -3.52 -62.19 -21.08
C SER A 618 -3.85 -62.71 -22.48
N SER A 619 -3.50 -61.98 -23.55
CA SER A 619 -3.69 -62.46 -24.92
C SER A 619 -2.87 -63.71 -25.24
N LYS A 620 -1.65 -63.83 -24.73
CA LYS A 620 -0.81 -65.04 -24.88
C LYS A 620 -1.39 -66.24 -24.13
N LEU A 621 -1.92 -66.03 -22.92
CA LEU A 621 -2.61 -67.06 -22.15
C LEU A 621 -3.87 -67.56 -22.86
N SER A 622 -4.67 -66.65 -23.44
CA SER A 622 -5.83 -67.02 -24.25
C SER A 622 -5.44 -67.82 -25.50
N GLN A 623 -4.35 -67.46 -26.18
CA GLN A 623 -3.82 -68.24 -27.31
C GLN A 623 -3.32 -69.64 -26.88
N GLY A 624 -2.57 -69.74 -25.78
CA GLY A 624 -2.08 -71.01 -25.26
C GLY A 624 -3.21 -71.95 -24.81
N SER A 625 -4.26 -71.41 -24.20
CA SER A 625 -5.49 -72.15 -23.88
C SER A 625 -6.18 -72.70 -25.13
N GLY A 626 -6.27 -71.88 -26.20
CA GLY A 626 -6.78 -72.32 -27.49
C GLY A 626 -5.97 -73.45 -28.13
N GLN A 627 -4.64 -73.39 -28.04
CA GLN A 627 -3.75 -74.45 -28.56
C GLN A 627 -3.88 -75.76 -27.76
N LEU A 628 -4.03 -75.69 -26.44
CA LEU A 628 -4.29 -76.85 -25.58
C LEU A 628 -5.65 -77.49 -25.88
N SER A 629 -6.68 -76.68 -26.13
CA SER A 629 -7.99 -77.16 -26.56
C SER A 629 -7.90 -77.89 -27.90
N ALA A 630 -7.19 -77.32 -28.88
CA ALA A 630 -7.01 -77.94 -30.20
C ALA A 630 -6.19 -79.25 -30.12
N ALA A 631 -5.15 -79.29 -29.28
CA ALA A 631 -4.37 -80.51 -29.03
C ALA A 631 -5.20 -81.60 -28.34
N SER A 632 -6.07 -81.23 -27.40
CA SER A 632 -7.00 -82.14 -26.72
C SER A 632 -8.04 -82.72 -27.68
N GLU A 633 -8.59 -81.90 -28.58
CA GLU A 633 -9.50 -82.37 -29.63
C GLU A 633 -8.79 -83.29 -30.64
N SER A 634 -7.57 -82.95 -31.05
CA SER A 634 -6.74 -83.82 -31.89
C SER A 634 -6.42 -85.15 -31.20
N ALA A 635 -6.13 -85.15 -29.90
CA ALA A 635 -5.90 -86.37 -29.14
C ALA A 635 -7.17 -87.23 -29.00
N LYS A 636 -8.33 -86.60 -28.77
CA LYS A 636 -9.64 -87.27 -28.78
C LYS A 636 -9.97 -87.87 -30.16
N ALA A 637 -9.63 -87.18 -31.25
CA ALA A 637 -9.83 -87.67 -32.61
C ALA A 637 -8.92 -88.88 -32.92
N SER A 638 -7.66 -88.86 -32.46
CA SER A 638 -6.75 -89.99 -32.58
C SER A 638 -7.20 -91.21 -31.77
N LEU A 639 -7.75 -90.99 -30.56
CA LEU A 639 -8.34 -92.06 -29.73
C LEU A 639 -9.60 -92.68 -30.34
N LYS A 640 -10.41 -91.90 -31.08
CA LYS A 640 -11.57 -92.43 -31.81
C LYS A 640 -11.20 -93.28 -33.03
N LYS A 641 -9.98 -93.16 -33.58
CA LYS A 641 -9.48 -94.00 -34.68
C LYS A 641 -8.91 -95.36 -34.22
N LEU A 642 -8.76 -95.55 -32.90
CA LEU A 642 -8.28 -96.77 -32.26
C LEU A 642 -9.42 -97.66 -31.72
N ARG A 643 -10.67 -97.29 -32.00
CA ARG A 643 -11.87 -98.11 -31.88
C ARG A 643 -12.39 -98.39 -33.28
#